data_AF-J4UED8-F1
#
_entry.id   AF-J4UED8-F1
#
_cell.length_a   1.000
_cell.length_b   1.000
_cell.length_c   1.000
_cell.angle_alpha   90.00
_cell.angle_beta   90.00
_cell.angle_gamma   90.00
#
_symmetry.space_group_name_H-M   'P 1'
#
loop_
_entity.id
_entity.type
_entity.pdbx_description
1 polymer ?
#
loop_
_entity_poly.entity_id
_entity_poly.type
_entity_poly.pdbx_seq_one_letter_code
_entity_poly.pdbx_strand_id
1 'polypeptide(L)'
;MLSGIAHDPIQRDMFTPLFLGASLYVPTADDIGTPGRLAEWMDDNEVTVTHLTPAMGQLLSAQATRQIPSLKNAFFVGDVLTKRDCTRLQSLAKNVCIINMYGTTETQRAVSYFAIPSVNEDQTFLSTQKDLMPAGQGMIDVQLLVVNRTDRNVPCAVGEMGEIYVRSGGLAEGYLDPAATAEKFVTNWFTEGVEREDTLVQSNPEAAKYWFGIRDRMYRSGDLGRYLPDGRVECTGRADDQIKIRGFRIELGEIDTHLSRHPLVRENVTLVRRDKDEEKVLVSYFVPNDVPEVANLASASEGDAPEDDEVDLKQEMIREEAPLVRRPGRLLPAPQAAPQPQRQDRQARPPLPGHCARRRSVQELLVQAHPHPAAHPRHLEVASSLAPVVDENFFDLGGHSILATRLIFEIRKAFVVDAPLGLVFEKPTIEQLAAAVDDLSNAGLDAHEPENKDKVAEVNYADDVAILSKELPAKYEPLPADFAAKKHTVFLTGATGYLGAFILGDLLSRNAAKVICLVRAKTAEDGIARLRDSGEGRGIWDEKWVTEGRVEAVVGDLGDDKFGLDQATYDRVAAEADAIIHNGAVVHWVYPYAKMRAANVLSTLTCLQLCNQTKPKLFTFISSTAVLDNENFVRKSDELLQAGKTGISESDDLEDARVGLDAGYGQSKWVAEKLIMEAAKRGLSGWIIRPSYILGHTKTAVTNTDDFIWRMVKGCLQLGLIPDINNTLNMCPVDHVALLASISTQSASPNGRFKVAHVSGHPRMRFNDLLGALQTYGYPVNRVEYVQWRTRLEQHVLETQDNALFPLLHFVLDDLPTSTKAVELDDSNAQALAQSGGEAATSGVSEELVGLYIAWLIRAGFMEAPPSGKGKDLPVLQGGVSRAIGRTTAGQA
;
A
#
# COMPACT_ATOMS: atom_id res chain seq x y z
N MET A 1 -1.25 -23.68 -2.76
CA MET A 1 -0.39 -23.32 -1.61
C MET A 1 -0.78 -21.91 -1.17
N LEU A 2 -1.37 -21.78 0.01
CA LEU A 2 -1.75 -20.49 0.61
C LEU A 2 -0.94 -20.19 1.89
N SER A 3 -0.19 -21.18 2.39
CA SER A 3 0.64 -21.08 3.58
C SER A 3 1.94 -20.32 3.30
N GLY A 4 2.31 -19.40 4.21
CA GLY A 4 3.60 -18.71 4.16
C GLY A 4 4.78 -19.62 4.51
N ILE A 5 5.97 -19.30 4.00
CA ILE A 5 7.19 -20.12 4.14
C ILE A 5 7.68 -20.30 5.57
N ALA A 6 7.32 -19.40 6.48
CA ALA A 6 7.72 -19.44 7.88
C ALA A 6 6.80 -20.30 8.76
N HIS A 7 5.74 -20.90 8.20
CA HIS A 7 4.74 -21.65 8.97
C HIS A 7 4.82 -23.15 8.68
N ASP A 8 4.76 -23.98 9.72
CA ASP A 8 4.87 -25.43 9.64
C ASP A 8 3.86 -26.14 8.71
N PRO A 9 2.63 -25.62 8.44
CA PRO A 9 1.73 -26.21 7.46
C PRO A 9 2.30 -26.25 6.04
N ILE A 10 3.28 -25.39 5.68
CA ILE A 10 3.86 -25.38 4.33
C ILE A 10 4.44 -26.74 3.94
N GLN A 11 5.01 -27.47 4.90
CA GLN A 11 5.58 -28.79 4.64
C GLN A 11 4.51 -29.77 4.17
N ARG A 12 3.34 -29.79 4.83
CA ARG A 12 2.21 -30.61 4.40
C ARG A 12 1.67 -30.13 3.06
N ASP A 13 1.46 -28.82 2.92
CA ASP A 13 0.85 -28.23 1.73
C ASP A 13 1.69 -28.47 0.46
N MET A 14 3.01 -28.57 0.60
CA MET A 14 3.92 -28.86 -0.51
C MET A 14 4.18 -30.36 -0.68
N PHE A 15 4.59 -31.07 0.37
CA PHE A 15 5.08 -32.44 0.23
C PHE A 15 3.96 -33.47 0.10
N THR A 16 2.81 -33.30 0.78
CA THR A 16 1.70 -34.25 0.67
C THR A 16 1.16 -34.38 -0.76
N PRO A 17 0.80 -33.30 -1.48
CA PRO A 17 0.33 -33.44 -2.85
C PRO A 17 1.41 -34.01 -3.77
N LEU A 18 2.65 -33.54 -3.67
CA LEU A 18 3.75 -34.04 -4.50
C LEU A 18 4.03 -35.54 -4.26
N PHE A 19 3.96 -36.00 -3.01
CA PHE A 19 4.15 -37.42 -2.66
C PHE A 19 3.02 -38.31 -3.18
N LEU A 20 1.78 -37.80 -3.22
CA LEU A 20 0.60 -38.50 -3.73
C LEU A 20 0.42 -38.38 -5.26
N GLY A 21 1.32 -37.68 -5.95
CA GLY A 21 1.25 -37.47 -7.40
C GLY A 21 0.21 -36.41 -7.83
N ALA A 22 -0.20 -35.53 -6.91
CA ALA A 22 -1.09 -34.41 -7.20
C ALA A 22 -0.32 -33.14 -7.60
N SER A 23 -1.01 -32.23 -8.29
CA SER A 23 -0.48 -30.92 -8.69
C SER A 23 -0.56 -29.89 -7.56
N LEU A 24 0.45 -29.03 -7.46
CA LEU A 24 0.48 -27.91 -6.52
C LEU A 24 0.25 -26.59 -7.26
N TYR A 25 -0.88 -25.93 -6.99
CA TYR A 25 -1.20 -24.63 -7.55
C TYR A 25 -0.88 -23.52 -6.56
N VAL A 26 -0.31 -22.40 -7.03
CA VAL A 26 0.07 -21.25 -6.19
C VAL A 26 -0.62 -20.00 -6.74
N PRO A 27 -1.60 -19.41 -6.02
CA PRO A 27 -2.26 -18.18 -6.45
C PRO A 27 -1.33 -16.98 -6.27
N THR A 28 -1.56 -15.92 -7.05
CA THR A 28 -0.82 -14.67 -6.91
C THR A 28 -1.32 -13.87 -5.70
N ALA A 29 -0.55 -12.85 -5.29
CA ALA A 29 -0.98 -11.96 -4.22
C ALA A 29 -2.28 -11.21 -4.55
N ASP A 30 -2.52 -10.91 -5.82
CA ASP A 30 -3.75 -10.26 -6.29
C ASP A 30 -4.95 -11.22 -6.20
N ASP A 31 -4.76 -12.49 -6.56
CA ASP A 31 -5.81 -13.51 -6.44
C ASP A 31 -6.23 -13.73 -4.98
N ILE A 32 -5.31 -13.60 -4.02
CA ILE A 32 -5.60 -13.73 -2.58
C ILE A 32 -6.20 -12.44 -2.00
N GLY A 33 -5.65 -11.28 -2.37
CA GLY A 33 -5.96 -9.99 -1.76
C GLY A 33 -7.24 -9.34 -2.27
N THR A 34 -7.65 -9.65 -3.51
CA THR A 34 -8.87 -9.10 -4.12
C THR A 34 -10.09 -9.94 -3.72
N PRO A 35 -11.12 -9.36 -3.05
CA PRO A 35 -12.32 -10.09 -2.66
C PRO A 35 -13.00 -10.81 -3.83
N GLY A 36 -13.43 -12.06 -3.63
CA GLY A 36 -14.08 -12.91 -4.62
C GLY A 36 -13.14 -13.60 -5.61
N ARG A 37 -12.01 -12.98 -5.95
CA ARG A 37 -11.07 -13.47 -6.97
C ARG A 37 -10.43 -14.81 -6.65
N LEU A 38 -10.18 -15.10 -5.37
CA LEU A 38 -9.64 -16.40 -4.97
C LEU A 38 -10.59 -17.55 -5.30
N ALA A 39 -11.91 -17.34 -5.21
CA ALA A 39 -12.90 -18.35 -5.56
C ALA A 39 -12.96 -18.58 -7.08
N GLU A 40 -12.84 -17.51 -7.87
CA GLU A 40 -12.74 -17.58 -9.34
C GLU A 40 -11.50 -18.36 -9.76
N TRP A 41 -10.34 -17.98 -9.22
CA TRP A 41 -9.08 -18.66 -9.46
C TRP A 41 -9.15 -20.15 -9.07
N MET A 42 -9.78 -20.49 -7.94
CA MET A 42 -9.93 -21.88 -7.52
C MET A 42 -10.83 -22.69 -8.47
N ASP A 43 -11.89 -22.09 -9.01
CA ASP A 43 -12.75 -22.75 -9.98
C ASP A 43 -12.06 -22.90 -11.34
N ASP A 44 -11.42 -21.86 -11.84
CA ASP A 44 -10.72 -21.86 -13.13
C ASP A 44 -9.54 -22.86 -13.17
N ASN A 45 -8.95 -23.16 -12.00
CA ASN A 45 -7.89 -24.15 -11.86
C ASN A 45 -8.40 -25.52 -11.36
N GLU A 46 -9.72 -25.71 -11.27
CA GLU A 46 -10.38 -26.93 -10.78
C GLU A 46 -9.80 -27.45 -9.45
N VAL A 47 -9.53 -26.54 -8.51
CA VAL A 47 -8.87 -26.88 -7.24
C VAL A 47 -9.75 -27.88 -6.47
N THR A 48 -9.14 -29.00 -6.07
CA THR A 48 -9.86 -30.11 -5.39
C THR A 48 -9.62 -30.16 -3.88
N VAL A 49 -8.49 -29.61 -3.42
CA VAL A 49 -8.07 -29.62 -2.02
C VAL A 49 -7.48 -28.26 -1.65
N THR A 50 -7.89 -27.71 -0.51
CA THR A 50 -7.30 -26.47 0.04
C THR A 50 -7.01 -26.58 1.53
N HIS A 51 -6.03 -25.80 1.98
CA HIS A 51 -5.67 -25.66 3.38
C HIS A 51 -5.80 -24.20 3.78
N LEU A 52 -6.52 -23.94 4.86
CA LEU A 52 -6.96 -22.61 5.25
C LEU A 52 -6.81 -22.43 6.76
N THR A 53 -6.49 -21.22 7.19
CA THR A 53 -6.91 -20.76 8.52
C THR A 53 -8.36 -20.30 8.44
N PRO A 54 -9.12 -20.23 9.55
CA PRO A 54 -10.46 -19.64 9.53
C PRO A 54 -10.49 -18.24 8.87
N ALA A 55 -9.50 -17.38 9.18
CA ALA A 55 -9.34 -16.07 8.54
C ALA A 55 -9.10 -16.15 7.02
N MET A 56 -8.29 -17.08 6.53
CA MET A 56 -8.08 -17.26 5.09
C MET A 56 -9.34 -17.82 4.41
N GLY A 57 -10.07 -18.72 5.07
CA GLY A 57 -11.39 -19.14 4.62
C GLY A 57 -12.37 -17.97 4.56
N GLN A 58 -12.21 -17.00 5.47
CA GLN A 58 -12.98 -15.78 5.41
C GLN A 58 -12.64 -14.89 4.21
N LEU A 59 -11.36 -14.76 3.86
CA LEU A 59 -10.94 -14.06 2.65
C LEU A 59 -11.47 -14.76 1.39
N LEU A 60 -11.32 -16.09 1.31
CA LEU A 60 -11.81 -16.89 0.18
C LEU A 60 -13.30 -16.66 -0.09
N SER A 61 -14.10 -16.54 0.96
CA SER A 61 -15.55 -16.40 0.82
C SER A 61 -16.05 -14.95 0.90
N ALA A 62 -15.15 -13.97 1.06
CA ALA A 62 -15.51 -12.55 1.05
C ALA A 62 -15.91 -12.11 -0.36
N GLN A 63 -17.16 -11.67 -0.52
CA GLN A 63 -17.74 -11.22 -1.79
C GLN A 63 -17.67 -12.25 -2.95
N ALA A 64 -17.32 -13.50 -2.65
CA ALA A 64 -17.28 -14.57 -3.62
C ALA A 64 -18.71 -14.97 -4.03
N THR A 65 -18.96 -14.97 -5.33
CA THR A 65 -20.22 -15.45 -5.92
C THR A 65 -19.99 -16.71 -6.76
N ARG A 66 -18.78 -16.87 -7.32
CA ARG A 66 -18.38 -18.04 -8.10
C ARG A 66 -18.44 -19.31 -7.24
N GLN A 67 -19.09 -20.34 -7.79
CA GLN A 67 -19.16 -21.65 -7.17
C GLN A 67 -17.89 -22.43 -7.50
N ILE A 68 -17.44 -23.28 -6.57
CA ILE A 68 -16.24 -24.11 -6.71
C ILE A 68 -16.66 -25.59 -6.59
N PRO A 69 -17.38 -26.15 -7.58
CA PRO A 69 -17.87 -27.52 -7.52
C PRO A 69 -16.75 -28.57 -7.49
N SER A 70 -15.55 -28.22 -7.99
CA SER A 70 -14.36 -29.08 -7.98
C SER A 70 -13.81 -29.33 -6.57
N LEU A 71 -14.08 -28.43 -5.62
CA LEU A 71 -13.50 -28.49 -4.28
C LEU A 71 -14.13 -29.62 -3.46
N LYS A 72 -13.31 -30.62 -3.11
CA LYS A 72 -13.71 -31.83 -2.38
C LYS A 72 -13.33 -31.80 -0.92
N ASN A 73 -12.17 -31.23 -0.57
CA ASN A 73 -11.70 -31.18 0.82
C ASN A 73 -11.15 -29.80 1.17
N ALA A 74 -11.61 -29.23 2.29
CA ALA A 74 -11.07 -28.01 2.85
C ALA A 74 -10.60 -28.25 4.29
N PHE A 75 -9.30 -28.12 4.50
CA PHE A 75 -8.65 -28.39 5.78
C PHE A 75 -8.45 -27.07 6.54
N PHE A 76 -9.11 -26.93 7.68
CA PHE A 76 -8.97 -25.77 8.55
C PHE A 76 -8.05 -26.06 9.72
N VAL A 77 -7.10 -25.17 9.99
CA VAL A 77 -6.17 -25.31 11.13
C VAL A 77 -5.69 -23.95 11.60
N GLY A 78 -5.23 -23.87 12.85
CA GLY A 78 -4.50 -22.70 13.36
C GLY A 78 -5.35 -21.73 14.19
N ASP A 79 -6.68 -21.79 14.13
CA ASP A 79 -7.57 -21.07 15.05
C ASP A 79 -8.89 -21.81 15.21
N VAL A 80 -9.77 -21.27 16.06
CA VAL A 80 -11.12 -21.78 16.28
C VAL A 80 -11.94 -21.67 14.98
N LEU A 81 -12.54 -22.78 14.54
CA LEU A 81 -13.43 -22.83 13.38
C LEU A 81 -14.89 -22.72 13.83
N THR A 82 -15.65 -21.83 13.18
CA THR A 82 -17.06 -21.63 13.50
C THR A 82 -17.99 -22.27 12.47
N LYS A 83 -19.22 -22.58 12.90
CA LYS A 83 -20.32 -23.02 12.03
C LYS A 83 -20.61 -22.01 10.91
N ARG A 84 -20.45 -20.70 11.18
CA ARG A 84 -20.64 -19.63 10.20
C ARG A 84 -19.62 -19.75 9.06
N ASP A 85 -18.34 -19.95 9.38
CA ASP A 85 -17.29 -20.10 8.38
C ASP A 85 -17.54 -21.33 7.51
N CYS A 86 -17.90 -22.46 8.12
CA CYS A 86 -18.24 -23.69 7.42
C CYS A 86 -19.43 -23.51 6.47
N THR A 87 -20.50 -22.88 6.95
CA THR A 87 -21.72 -22.63 6.17
C THR A 87 -21.42 -21.77 4.94
N ARG A 88 -20.59 -20.73 5.11
CA ARG A 88 -20.25 -19.83 4.01
C ARG A 88 -19.40 -20.53 2.96
N LEU A 89 -18.41 -21.35 3.35
CA LEU A 89 -17.65 -22.14 2.39
C LEU A 89 -18.54 -23.15 1.65
N GLN A 90 -19.44 -23.84 2.36
CA GLN A 90 -20.38 -24.79 1.75
C GLN A 90 -21.36 -24.13 0.77
N SER A 91 -21.69 -22.84 0.95
CA SER A 91 -22.50 -22.09 -0.02
C SER A 91 -21.80 -21.81 -1.36
N LEU A 92 -20.46 -21.90 -1.38
CA LEU A 92 -19.64 -21.76 -2.59
C LEU A 92 -19.25 -23.12 -3.17
N ALA A 93 -19.02 -24.11 -2.31
CA ALA A 93 -18.55 -25.44 -2.69
C ALA A 93 -19.44 -26.52 -2.07
N LYS A 94 -20.54 -26.89 -2.73
CA LYS A 94 -21.49 -27.87 -2.19
C LYS A 94 -20.92 -29.29 -1.99
N ASN A 95 -19.85 -29.61 -2.73
CA ASN A 95 -19.16 -30.91 -2.68
C ASN A 95 -18.06 -30.97 -1.61
N VAL A 96 -17.81 -29.89 -0.87
CA VAL A 96 -16.67 -29.83 0.04
C VAL A 96 -16.96 -30.55 1.35
N CYS A 97 -16.10 -31.52 1.70
CA CYS A 97 -15.93 -31.99 3.06
C CYS A 97 -15.00 -31.02 3.80
N ILE A 98 -15.47 -30.44 4.91
CA ILE A 98 -14.67 -29.51 5.72
C ILE A 98 -14.06 -30.30 6.86
N ILE A 99 -12.74 -30.27 6.98
CA ILE A 99 -12.00 -30.98 8.02
C ILE A 99 -11.37 -29.95 8.95
N ASN A 100 -11.96 -29.78 10.13
CA ASN A 100 -11.34 -28.99 11.19
C ASN A 100 -10.20 -29.81 11.80
N MET A 101 -9.01 -29.23 11.90
CA MET A 101 -7.84 -29.87 12.46
C MET A 101 -7.26 -29.03 13.60
N TYR A 102 -6.67 -29.71 14.56
CA TYR A 102 -5.98 -29.07 15.68
C TYR A 102 -4.55 -29.61 15.79
N GLY A 103 -3.64 -28.71 16.11
CA GLY A 103 -2.22 -28.99 16.32
C GLY A 103 -1.42 -27.74 16.62
N THR A 104 -0.17 -27.96 17.03
CA THR A 104 0.82 -26.93 17.31
C THR A 104 2.13 -27.31 16.62
N THR A 105 3.06 -26.37 16.49
CA THR A 105 4.35 -26.59 15.83
C THR A 105 5.18 -27.69 16.53
N GLU A 106 4.99 -27.86 17.83
CA GLU A 106 5.63 -28.90 18.66
C GLU A 106 5.10 -30.31 18.41
N THR A 107 4.00 -30.42 17.66
CA THR A 107 3.41 -31.69 17.23
C THR A 107 3.56 -31.85 15.72
N GLN A 108 2.96 -32.89 15.11
CA GLN A 108 3.08 -33.16 13.67
C GLN A 108 2.20 -32.24 12.81
N ARG A 109 2.19 -30.92 13.07
CA ARG A 109 1.38 -29.85 12.44
C ARG A 109 -0.11 -29.94 12.78
N ALA A 110 -0.73 -31.09 12.56
CA ALA A 110 -2.10 -31.41 12.92
C ALA A 110 -2.14 -32.82 13.52
N VAL A 111 -2.86 -32.99 14.62
CA VAL A 111 -2.86 -34.22 15.43
C VAL A 111 -4.27 -34.73 15.70
N SER A 112 -5.29 -33.91 15.48
CA SER A 112 -6.69 -34.32 15.57
C SER A 112 -7.49 -33.75 14.42
N TYR A 113 -8.68 -34.31 14.21
CA TYR A 113 -9.59 -33.85 13.18
C TYR A 113 -11.06 -34.03 13.58
N PHE A 114 -11.89 -33.18 12.99
CA PHE A 114 -13.34 -33.27 12.99
C PHE A 114 -13.83 -33.04 11.55
N ALA A 115 -14.40 -34.06 10.94
CA ALA A 115 -14.92 -34.00 9.58
C ALA A 115 -16.38 -33.54 9.58
N ILE A 116 -16.68 -32.59 8.71
CA ILE A 116 -18.00 -32.05 8.42
C ILE A 116 -18.32 -32.50 6.99
N PRO A 117 -19.33 -33.37 6.79
CA PRO A 117 -19.68 -33.88 5.48
C PRO A 117 -20.14 -32.76 4.55
N SER A 118 -20.08 -33.03 3.24
CA SER A 118 -20.53 -32.09 2.22
C SER A 118 -22.05 -31.90 2.29
N VAL A 119 -22.54 -30.76 1.77
CA VAL A 119 -23.98 -30.48 1.71
C VAL A 119 -24.73 -31.54 0.89
N ASN A 120 -24.07 -32.05 -0.15
CA ASN A 120 -24.64 -33.10 -1.01
C ASN A 120 -24.72 -34.47 -0.32
N GLU A 121 -23.95 -34.70 0.74
CA GLU A 121 -23.98 -35.92 1.53
C GLU A 121 -24.97 -35.80 2.71
N ASP A 122 -24.89 -34.72 3.48
CA ASP A 122 -25.82 -34.44 4.57
C ASP A 122 -26.04 -32.92 4.73
N GLN A 123 -27.14 -32.43 4.16
CA GLN A 123 -27.55 -31.03 4.22
C GLN A 123 -27.91 -30.57 5.65
N THR A 124 -28.22 -31.50 6.55
CA THR A 124 -28.67 -31.20 7.91
C THR A 124 -27.55 -31.26 8.95
N PHE A 125 -26.38 -31.79 8.60
CA PHE A 125 -25.29 -32.00 9.55
C PHE A 125 -24.93 -30.71 10.32
N LEU A 126 -24.58 -29.64 9.61
CA LEU A 126 -24.18 -28.37 10.24
C LEU A 126 -25.28 -27.75 11.07
N SER A 127 -26.56 -27.89 10.69
CA SER A 127 -27.67 -27.28 11.44
C SER A 127 -27.80 -27.86 12.84
N THR A 128 -27.43 -29.13 13.03
CA THR A 128 -27.42 -29.83 14.33
C THR A 128 -26.17 -29.57 15.19
N GLN A 129 -25.11 -28.99 14.61
CA GLN A 129 -23.89 -28.67 15.36
C GLN A 129 -24.01 -27.36 16.14
N LYS A 130 -23.22 -27.26 17.22
CA LYS A 130 -22.97 -26.00 17.96
C LYS A 130 -22.22 -25.00 17.08
N ASP A 131 -22.11 -23.76 17.55
CA ASP A 131 -21.41 -22.70 16.80
C ASP A 131 -19.91 -22.92 16.68
N LEU A 132 -19.29 -23.60 17.65
CA LEU A 132 -17.88 -23.93 17.63
C LEU A 132 -17.67 -25.36 17.13
N MET A 133 -16.82 -25.53 16.12
CA MET A 133 -16.46 -26.85 15.63
C MET A 133 -15.43 -27.48 16.57
N PRO A 134 -15.64 -28.72 17.04
CA PRO A 134 -14.69 -29.40 17.92
C PRO A 134 -13.31 -29.54 17.28
N ALA A 135 -12.25 -29.57 18.11
CA ALA A 135 -10.92 -30.01 17.68
C ALA A 135 -10.95 -31.49 17.24
N GLY A 136 -11.95 -32.24 17.72
CA GLY A 136 -12.34 -33.53 17.23
C GLY A 136 -11.66 -34.67 17.95
N GLN A 137 -11.32 -35.72 17.22
CA GLN A 137 -10.66 -36.91 17.74
C GLN A 137 -9.20 -36.96 17.28
N GLY A 138 -8.34 -37.58 18.08
CA GLY A 138 -6.95 -37.84 17.69
C GLY A 138 -6.87 -38.64 16.39
N MET A 139 -5.85 -38.33 15.58
CA MET A 139 -5.45 -39.15 14.44
C MET A 139 -4.93 -40.51 14.91
N ILE A 140 -4.62 -41.40 13.95
CA ILE A 140 -4.01 -42.70 14.24
C ILE A 140 -2.78 -42.49 15.13
N ASP A 141 -2.71 -43.24 16.23
CA ASP A 141 -1.65 -43.18 17.24
C ASP A 141 -1.47 -41.80 17.93
N VAL A 142 -2.53 -40.98 17.95
CA VAL A 142 -2.59 -39.73 18.72
C VAL A 142 -3.72 -39.78 19.75
N GLN A 143 -3.43 -39.33 20.96
CA GLN A 143 -4.44 -39.06 21.98
C GLN A 143 -4.46 -37.59 22.35
N LEU A 144 -5.65 -36.99 22.32
CA LEU A 144 -5.92 -35.71 22.96
C LEU A 144 -6.41 -35.97 24.39
N LEU A 145 -5.70 -35.44 25.37
CA LEU A 145 -5.97 -35.64 26.78
C LEU A 145 -6.36 -34.30 27.41
N VAL A 146 -7.54 -34.20 28.01
CA VAL A 146 -7.91 -33.03 28.81
C VAL A 146 -7.53 -33.29 30.26
N VAL A 147 -6.57 -32.52 30.78
CA VAL A 147 -5.96 -32.70 32.11
C VAL A 147 -6.40 -31.58 33.05
N ASN A 148 -6.64 -31.93 34.31
CA ASN A 148 -7.06 -30.99 35.34
C ASN A 148 -5.97 -29.93 35.59
N ARG A 149 -6.39 -28.67 35.77
CA ARG A 149 -5.48 -27.53 35.91
C ARG A 149 -4.83 -27.43 37.29
N THR A 150 -5.49 -27.95 38.32
CA THR A 150 -5.03 -27.94 39.70
C THR A 150 -4.17 -29.16 39.99
N ASP A 151 -4.62 -30.34 39.56
CA ASP A 151 -3.87 -31.58 39.65
C ASP A 151 -3.49 -32.08 38.25
N ARG A 152 -2.22 -31.89 37.90
CA ARG A 152 -1.70 -32.21 36.57
C ARG A 152 -1.58 -33.71 36.31
N ASN A 153 -1.83 -34.57 37.30
CA ASN A 153 -1.78 -36.02 37.13
C ASN A 153 -3.16 -36.64 36.85
N VAL A 154 -4.22 -35.83 36.79
CA VAL A 154 -5.61 -36.32 36.72
C VAL A 154 -6.28 -35.82 35.43
N PRO A 155 -6.88 -36.72 34.61
CA PRO A 155 -7.70 -36.30 33.48
C PRO A 155 -9.04 -35.71 33.96
N CYS A 156 -9.56 -34.75 33.21
CA CYS A 156 -10.90 -34.19 33.41
C CYS A 156 -12.00 -35.17 32.99
N ALA A 157 -13.16 -35.08 33.63
CA ALA A 157 -14.37 -35.79 33.19
C ALA A 157 -15.02 -35.11 31.97
N VAL A 158 -16.04 -35.76 31.39
CA VAL A 158 -16.83 -35.19 30.28
C VAL A 158 -17.46 -33.86 30.70
N GLY A 159 -17.26 -32.82 29.89
CA GLY A 159 -17.76 -31.47 30.14
C GLY A 159 -16.89 -30.60 31.06
N GLU A 160 -15.95 -31.19 31.81
CA GLU A 160 -15.05 -30.44 32.68
C GLU A 160 -13.95 -29.72 31.88
N MET A 161 -13.68 -28.48 32.26
CA MET A 161 -12.67 -27.65 31.63
C MET A 161 -11.27 -27.96 32.18
N GLY A 162 -10.37 -28.36 31.29
CA GLY A 162 -8.97 -28.64 31.59
C GLY A 162 -8.03 -28.09 30.52
N GLU A 163 -6.74 -28.41 30.65
CA GLU A 163 -5.71 -28.12 29.66
C GLU A 163 -5.54 -29.32 28.73
N ILE A 164 -5.37 -29.06 27.42
CA ILE A 164 -5.19 -30.09 26.40
C ILE A 164 -3.71 -30.53 26.38
N TYR A 165 -3.50 -31.82 26.50
CA TYR A 165 -2.23 -32.51 26.35
C TYR A 165 -2.31 -33.38 25.10
N VAL A 166 -1.22 -33.45 24.35
CA VAL A 166 -1.13 -34.26 23.14
C VAL A 166 -0.12 -35.37 23.39
N ARG A 167 -0.59 -36.62 23.36
CA ARG A 167 0.29 -37.80 23.37
C ARG A 167 0.37 -38.36 21.95
N SER A 168 1.58 -38.44 21.41
CA SER A 168 1.83 -38.94 20.05
C SER A 168 3.27 -39.43 19.93
N GLY A 169 3.50 -40.43 19.07
CA GLY A 169 4.86 -40.82 18.68
C GLY A 169 5.59 -39.75 17.85
N GLY A 170 4.86 -38.76 17.35
CA GLY A 170 5.34 -37.73 16.43
C GLY A 170 5.71 -36.38 17.04
N LEU A 171 5.81 -36.27 18.36
CA LEU A 171 6.17 -35.02 19.02
C LEU A 171 7.58 -34.56 18.61
N ALA A 172 7.78 -33.25 18.55
CA ALA A 172 9.11 -32.67 18.32
C ALA A 172 10.12 -33.16 19.37
N GLU A 173 11.40 -33.12 19.02
CA GLU A 173 12.48 -33.49 19.95
C GLU A 173 12.45 -32.61 21.21
N GLY A 174 12.27 -31.30 21.00
CA GLY A 174 12.13 -30.29 22.04
C GLY A 174 12.29 -28.90 21.44
N TYR A 175 12.36 -27.89 22.30
CA TYR A 175 12.81 -26.54 21.92
C TYR A 175 14.33 -26.46 21.95
N LEU A 176 14.88 -25.45 21.28
CA LEU A 176 16.30 -25.09 21.43
C LEU A 176 16.65 -24.70 22.88
N ASP A 177 15.66 -24.24 23.65
CA ASP A 177 15.77 -24.05 25.10
C ASP A 177 15.42 -25.36 25.86
N PRO A 178 16.38 -25.97 26.57
CA PRO A 178 16.14 -27.18 27.35
C PRO A 178 15.15 -26.97 28.51
N ALA A 179 15.08 -25.76 29.10
CA ALA A 179 14.18 -25.50 30.22
C ALA A 179 12.71 -25.52 29.76
N ALA A 180 12.40 -24.83 28.66
CA ALA A 180 11.08 -24.89 28.02
C ALA A 180 10.72 -26.33 27.59
N THR A 181 11.72 -27.11 27.14
CA THR A 181 11.51 -28.51 26.75
C THR A 181 11.06 -29.35 27.94
N ALA A 182 11.75 -29.25 29.08
CA ALA A 182 11.39 -29.98 30.30
C ALA A 182 10.02 -29.57 30.85
N GLU A 183 9.62 -28.31 30.69
CA GLU A 183 8.31 -27.84 31.14
C GLU A 183 7.16 -28.36 30.26
N LYS A 184 7.34 -28.36 28.94
CA LYS A 184 6.24 -28.61 27.98
C LYS A 184 6.16 -30.06 27.50
N PHE A 185 7.26 -30.79 27.47
CA PHE A 185 7.31 -32.20 27.05
C PHE A 185 7.47 -33.10 28.28
N VAL A 186 6.34 -33.54 28.82
CA VAL A 186 6.28 -34.29 30.09
C VAL A 186 6.16 -35.79 29.85
N THR A 187 6.59 -36.58 30.82
CA THR A 187 6.43 -38.04 30.80
C THR A 187 4.95 -38.43 30.90
N ASN A 188 4.53 -39.45 30.15
CA ASN A 188 3.19 -40.01 30.29
C ASN A 188 3.03 -40.78 31.61
N TRP A 189 2.37 -40.17 32.60
CA TRP A 189 2.08 -40.80 33.90
C TRP A 189 1.01 -41.90 33.84
N PHE A 190 0.22 -42.02 32.76
CA PHE A 190 -0.73 -43.13 32.62
C PHE A 190 -0.07 -44.50 32.47
N THR A 191 1.23 -44.52 32.18
CA THR A 191 1.98 -45.74 31.86
C THR A 191 3.17 -45.95 32.78
N GLU A 192 3.15 -45.32 33.95
CA GLU A 192 4.12 -45.57 35.01
C GLU A 192 4.09 -47.06 35.40
N GLY A 193 5.26 -47.72 35.35
CA GLY A 193 5.39 -49.16 35.61
C GLY A 193 5.01 -50.10 34.46
N VAL A 194 4.68 -49.58 33.26
CA VAL A 194 4.44 -50.41 32.07
C VAL A 194 5.74 -50.62 31.30
N GLU A 195 6.28 -51.84 31.35
CA GLU A 195 7.43 -52.22 30.51
C GLU A 195 7.01 -52.34 29.04
N ARG A 196 7.84 -51.80 28.14
CA ARG A 196 7.65 -51.90 26.69
C ARG A 196 8.89 -52.49 26.05
N GLU A 197 8.67 -53.42 25.15
CA GLU A 197 9.74 -54.01 24.35
C GLU A 197 10.13 -53.08 23.19
N ASP A 198 11.43 -52.83 23.03
CA ASP A 198 11.96 -52.03 21.93
C ASP A 198 12.17 -52.90 20.68
N THR A 199 11.12 -52.96 19.86
CA THR A 199 11.11 -53.78 18.64
C THR A 199 11.95 -53.19 17.51
N LEU A 200 12.32 -51.91 17.57
CA LEU A 200 13.08 -51.24 16.51
C LEU A 200 14.56 -51.64 16.55
N VAL A 201 15.13 -51.77 17.76
CA VAL A 201 16.51 -52.24 17.95
C VAL A 201 16.70 -53.65 17.39
N GLN A 202 15.69 -54.51 17.51
CA GLN A 202 15.73 -55.88 17.01
C GLN A 202 15.50 -55.97 15.48
N SER A 203 14.60 -55.15 14.94
CA SER A 203 14.16 -55.25 13.53
C SER A 203 15.01 -54.44 12.55
N ASN A 204 15.69 -53.39 13.00
CA ASN A 204 16.52 -52.53 12.14
C ASN A 204 17.76 -51.95 12.88
N PRO A 205 18.85 -52.73 13.00
CA PRO A 205 20.05 -52.33 13.74
C PRO A 205 20.74 -51.06 13.20
N GLU A 206 20.61 -50.77 11.90
CA GLU A 206 21.17 -49.55 11.32
C GLU A 206 20.39 -48.31 11.74
N ALA A 207 19.05 -48.38 11.72
CA ALA A 207 18.20 -47.30 12.24
C ALA A 207 18.35 -47.12 13.77
N ALA A 208 18.65 -48.19 14.49
CA ALA A 208 18.86 -48.16 15.94
C ALA A 208 19.99 -47.21 16.39
N LYS A 209 20.96 -46.89 15.51
CA LYS A 209 22.04 -45.92 15.79
C LYS A 209 21.52 -44.50 16.04
N TYR A 210 20.36 -44.16 15.49
CA TYR A 210 19.73 -42.84 15.60
C TYR A 210 18.50 -42.85 16.51
N TRP A 211 18.19 -43.99 17.13
CA TRP A 211 17.02 -44.19 17.97
C TRP A 211 17.33 -43.82 19.43
N PHE A 212 16.55 -42.89 19.98
CA PHE A 212 16.70 -42.40 21.37
C PHE A 212 15.97 -43.26 22.41
N GLY A 213 15.57 -44.49 22.05
CA GLY A 213 14.79 -45.38 22.89
C GLY A 213 13.29 -45.07 22.89
N ILE A 214 12.51 -45.92 23.57
CA ILE A 214 11.06 -45.77 23.72
C ILE A 214 10.76 -44.51 24.53
N ARG A 215 10.07 -43.54 23.91
CA ARG A 215 9.75 -42.25 24.53
C ARG A 215 8.24 -42.01 24.50
N ASP A 216 7.58 -42.36 25.60
CA ASP A 216 6.16 -42.06 25.80
C ASP A 216 5.97 -40.70 26.48
N ARG A 217 5.90 -39.66 25.64
CA ARG A 217 5.81 -38.26 26.09
C ARG A 217 4.44 -37.68 25.77
N MET A 218 4.06 -36.70 26.57
CA MET A 218 2.90 -35.86 26.33
C MET A 218 3.37 -34.41 26.19
N TYR A 219 2.83 -33.72 25.21
CA TYR A 219 3.06 -32.29 25.02
C TYR A 219 1.93 -31.49 25.65
N ARG A 220 2.29 -30.59 26.55
CA ARG A 220 1.37 -29.66 27.23
C ARG A 220 1.12 -28.45 26.34
N SER A 221 -0.04 -28.36 25.69
CA SER A 221 -0.26 -27.35 24.65
C SER A 221 -0.51 -25.94 25.17
N GLY A 222 -0.99 -25.81 26.42
CA GLY A 222 -1.49 -24.53 26.94
C GLY A 222 -2.92 -24.21 26.49
N ASP A 223 -3.52 -25.00 25.61
CA ASP A 223 -4.91 -24.79 25.18
C ASP A 223 -5.90 -25.34 26.20
N LEU A 224 -7.02 -24.65 26.40
CA LEU A 224 -8.11 -25.09 27.26
C LEU A 224 -9.16 -25.84 26.45
N GLY A 225 -9.58 -26.99 26.95
CA GLY A 225 -10.61 -27.80 26.32
C GLY A 225 -11.41 -28.62 27.31
N ARG A 226 -12.37 -29.35 26.75
CA ARG A 226 -13.20 -30.32 27.47
C ARG A 226 -13.58 -31.48 26.56
N TYR A 227 -13.82 -32.63 27.15
CA TYR A 227 -14.41 -33.74 26.42
C TYR A 227 -15.90 -33.51 26.19
N LEU A 228 -16.36 -33.84 24.99
CA LEU A 228 -17.76 -33.97 24.65
C LEU A 228 -18.28 -35.37 25.04
N PRO A 229 -19.61 -35.57 25.14
CA PRO A 229 -20.19 -36.86 25.50
C PRO A 229 -19.81 -38.03 24.58
N ASP A 230 -19.40 -37.74 23.35
CA ASP A 230 -18.93 -38.71 22.37
C ASP A 230 -17.41 -38.98 22.42
N GLY A 231 -16.71 -38.40 23.40
CA GLY A 231 -15.26 -38.55 23.59
C GLY A 231 -14.39 -37.61 22.74
N ARG A 232 -14.98 -36.80 21.86
CA ARG A 232 -14.24 -35.79 21.09
C ARG A 232 -13.85 -34.62 21.98
N VAL A 233 -12.80 -33.89 21.60
CA VAL A 233 -12.31 -32.73 22.34
C VAL A 233 -12.79 -31.45 21.68
N GLU A 234 -13.36 -30.55 22.48
CA GLU A 234 -13.66 -29.17 22.11
C GLU A 234 -12.58 -28.26 22.69
N CYS A 235 -11.95 -27.45 21.83
CA CYS A 235 -10.98 -26.44 22.24
C CYS A 235 -11.72 -25.10 22.43
N THR A 236 -11.60 -24.50 23.61
CA THR A 236 -12.41 -23.33 24.03
C THR A 236 -11.58 -22.07 24.24
N GLY A 237 -10.25 -22.17 24.28
CA GLY A 237 -9.36 -21.02 24.49
C GLY A 237 -7.95 -21.45 24.92
N ARG A 238 -7.24 -20.56 25.63
CA ARG A 238 -5.88 -20.81 26.16
C ARG A 238 -5.78 -20.53 27.65
N ALA A 239 -4.85 -21.21 28.31
CA ALA A 239 -4.60 -21.17 29.75
C ALA A 239 -3.44 -20.22 30.13
N ASP A 240 -2.60 -19.85 29.15
CA ASP A 240 -1.42 -18.99 29.26
C ASP A 240 -1.60 -17.66 28.49
N ASP A 241 -0.61 -16.76 28.58
CA ASP A 241 -0.61 -15.43 27.96
C ASP A 241 -0.32 -15.47 26.44
N GLN A 242 -0.34 -16.68 25.88
CA GLN A 242 -0.16 -16.91 24.46
C GLN A 242 -1.51 -16.81 23.75
N ILE A 243 -1.55 -16.09 22.64
CA ILE A 243 -2.76 -15.89 21.85
C ILE A 243 -2.53 -16.26 20.39
N LYS A 244 -3.62 -16.60 19.70
CA LYS A 244 -3.64 -16.70 18.24
C LYS A 244 -4.52 -15.58 17.69
N ILE A 245 -3.95 -14.69 16.88
CA ILE A 245 -4.68 -13.63 16.16
C ILE A 245 -4.52 -13.90 14.67
N ARG A 246 -5.62 -14.10 13.94
CA ARG A 246 -5.62 -14.38 12.49
C ARG A 246 -4.71 -15.56 12.10
N GLY A 247 -4.61 -16.57 12.96
CA GLY A 247 -3.73 -17.74 12.77
C GLY A 247 -2.26 -17.54 13.17
N PHE A 248 -1.85 -16.35 13.61
CA PHE A 248 -0.50 -16.07 14.10
C PHE A 248 -0.41 -16.27 15.61
N ARG A 249 0.62 -17.01 16.04
CA ARG A 249 0.96 -17.24 17.45
C ARG A 249 1.74 -16.04 17.99
N ILE A 250 1.20 -15.38 19.01
CA ILE A 250 1.78 -14.18 19.65
C ILE A 250 1.91 -14.43 21.14
N GLU A 251 3.06 -14.09 21.71
CA GLU A 251 3.31 -14.10 23.16
C GLU A 251 3.12 -12.68 23.70
N LEU A 252 2.13 -12.45 24.57
CA LEU A 252 1.90 -11.10 25.13
C LEU A 252 3.11 -10.60 25.93
N GLY A 253 3.79 -11.48 26.65
CA GLY A 253 5.00 -11.15 27.41
C GLY A 253 6.19 -10.69 26.54
N GLU A 254 6.25 -11.08 25.27
CA GLU A 254 7.26 -10.56 24.33
C GLU A 254 7.03 -9.08 24.05
N ILE A 255 5.76 -8.70 23.84
CA ILE A 255 5.34 -7.30 23.64
C ILE A 255 5.63 -6.49 24.90
N ASP A 256 5.32 -7.03 26.08
CA ASP A 256 5.57 -6.34 27.35
C ASP A 256 7.06 -6.14 27.63
N THR A 257 7.87 -7.15 27.28
CA THR A 257 9.34 -7.09 27.37
C THR A 257 9.91 -6.04 26.41
N HIS A 258 9.33 -5.87 25.22
CA HIS A 258 9.72 -4.81 24.30
C HIS A 258 9.29 -3.42 24.81
N LEU A 259 8.04 -3.27 25.24
CA LEU A 259 7.49 -2.02 25.77
C LEU A 259 8.26 -1.52 27.00
N SER A 260 8.70 -2.43 27.87
CA SER A 260 9.45 -2.10 29.09
C SER A 260 10.87 -1.60 28.83
N ARG A 261 11.41 -1.75 27.62
CA ARG A 261 12.71 -1.18 27.23
C ARG A 261 12.61 0.29 26.81
N HIS A 262 11.40 0.81 26.61
CA HIS A 262 11.21 2.18 26.15
C HIS A 262 11.49 3.19 27.28
N PRO A 263 12.30 4.26 27.06
CA PRO A 263 12.69 5.21 28.12
C PRO A 263 11.51 5.93 28.79
N LEU A 264 10.37 6.05 28.11
CA LEU A 264 9.16 6.70 28.61
C LEU A 264 8.22 5.76 29.38
N VAL A 265 8.47 4.44 29.39
CA VAL A 265 7.56 3.44 29.98
C VAL A 265 8.13 2.91 31.30
N ARG A 266 7.43 3.18 32.41
CA ARG A 266 7.77 2.71 33.76
C ARG A 266 7.28 1.28 34.01
N GLU A 267 6.05 1.02 33.62
CA GLU A 267 5.37 -0.28 33.74
C GLU A 267 4.48 -0.47 32.52
N ASN A 268 4.23 -1.71 32.07
CA ASN A 268 3.26 -1.98 31.02
C ASN A 268 2.64 -3.37 31.16
N VAL A 269 1.48 -3.55 30.53
CA VAL A 269 0.79 -4.82 30.41
C VAL A 269 -0.02 -4.86 29.11
N THR A 270 0.21 -5.87 28.29
CA THR A 270 -0.51 -6.11 27.04
C THR A 270 -1.60 -7.13 27.27
N LEU A 271 -2.83 -6.76 26.93
CA LEU A 271 -4.01 -7.59 27.07
C LEU A 271 -4.66 -7.82 25.72
N VAL A 272 -5.24 -9.00 25.54
CA VAL A 272 -6.19 -9.22 24.45
C VAL A 272 -7.57 -8.74 24.88
N ARG A 273 -8.13 -7.87 24.06
CA ARG A 273 -9.55 -7.54 24.08
C ARG A 273 -10.19 -8.16 22.85
N ARG A 274 -11.38 -8.71 23.01
CA ARG A 274 -12.23 -8.99 21.86
C ARG A 274 -12.97 -7.71 21.54
N ASP A 275 -12.96 -7.29 20.30
CA ASP A 275 -13.86 -6.24 19.85
C ASP A 275 -15.31 -6.78 19.78
N LYS A 276 -16.21 -5.94 19.31
CA LYS A 276 -17.64 -6.26 19.20
C LYS A 276 -17.97 -7.35 18.18
N ASP A 277 -17.02 -7.76 17.33
CA ASP A 277 -17.16 -8.83 16.32
C ASP A 277 -16.49 -10.14 16.77
N GLU A 278 -16.10 -10.23 18.05
CA GLU A 278 -15.28 -11.29 18.66
C GLU A 278 -13.84 -11.40 18.12
N GLU A 279 -13.39 -10.45 17.30
CA GLU A 279 -12.02 -10.41 16.80
C GLU A 279 -11.06 -9.97 17.90
N LYS A 280 -9.92 -10.65 18.00
CA LYS A 280 -8.91 -10.38 19.03
C LYS A 280 -8.05 -9.19 18.63
N VAL A 281 -8.02 -8.15 19.47
CA VAL A 281 -7.17 -6.96 19.33
C VAL A 281 -6.22 -6.88 20.53
N LEU A 282 -4.97 -6.52 20.28
CA LEU A 282 -3.96 -6.25 21.30
C LEU A 282 -4.12 -4.82 21.84
N VAL A 283 -4.24 -4.67 23.16
CA VAL A 283 -4.27 -3.37 23.84
C VAL A 283 -3.21 -3.37 24.92
N SER A 284 -2.27 -2.43 24.87
CA SER A 284 -1.22 -2.29 25.86
C SER A 284 -1.49 -1.09 26.76
N TYR A 285 -1.58 -1.33 28.06
CA TYR A 285 -1.63 -0.29 29.07
C TYR A 285 -0.21 -0.04 29.55
N PHE A 286 0.18 1.22 29.70
CA PHE A 286 1.50 1.55 30.22
C PHE A 286 1.42 2.74 31.18
N VAL A 287 2.37 2.79 32.11
CA VAL A 287 2.54 3.90 33.04
C VAL A 287 3.77 4.69 32.60
N PRO A 288 3.65 5.99 32.34
CA PRO A 288 4.80 6.79 31.92
C PRO A 288 5.80 7.05 33.06
N ASN A 289 7.04 7.36 32.71
CA ASN A 289 8.04 7.92 33.65
C ASN A 289 7.75 9.42 33.92
N ASP A 290 8.11 9.93 35.11
CA ASP A 290 7.92 11.33 35.50
C ASP A 290 8.87 12.26 34.72
N VAL A 291 8.47 12.63 33.50
CA VAL A 291 9.12 13.63 32.65
C VAL A 291 8.15 14.82 32.47
N PRO A 292 8.60 16.08 32.49
CA PRO A 292 7.70 17.25 32.50
C PRO A 292 6.71 17.33 31.33
N GLU A 293 7.03 16.72 30.19
CA GLU A 293 6.18 16.65 28.99
C GLU A 293 4.95 15.73 29.16
N VAL A 294 4.92 14.88 30.19
CA VAL A 294 3.88 13.84 30.38
C VAL A 294 2.93 14.16 31.54
N ALA A 295 3.17 15.26 32.27
CA ALA A 295 2.37 15.65 33.44
C ALA A 295 0.89 15.95 33.11
N ASN A 296 0.55 16.28 31.86
CA ASN A 296 -0.81 16.54 31.42
C ASN A 296 -1.64 15.28 31.11
N LEU A 297 -1.01 14.10 30.98
CA LEU A 297 -1.70 12.85 30.65
C LEU A 297 -2.33 12.15 31.87
N ALA A 298 -1.91 12.50 33.09
CA ALA A 298 -2.35 11.84 34.32
C ALA A 298 -3.58 12.50 34.99
N SER A 299 -4.01 13.69 34.55
CA SER A 299 -5.05 14.48 35.23
C SER A 299 -6.45 14.44 34.60
N ALA A 300 -6.67 13.65 33.55
CA ALA A 300 -8.00 13.49 32.96
C ALA A 300 -8.79 12.37 33.67
N SER A 301 -9.38 12.68 34.83
CA SER A 301 -10.44 11.86 35.43
C SER A 301 -11.79 12.55 35.34
N GLU A 302 -12.76 11.83 34.76
CA GLU A 302 -14.21 12.04 34.81
C GLU A 302 -14.76 13.39 34.29
N GLY A 303 -15.13 13.40 33.01
CA GLY A 303 -16.04 14.38 32.40
C GLY A 303 -15.34 15.48 31.60
N ASP A 304 -15.60 15.51 30.29
CA ASP A 304 -15.28 16.59 29.33
C ASP A 304 -13.80 16.98 29.14
N ALA A 305 -13.04 16.17 28.38
CA ALA A 305 -11.78 16.61 27.77
C ALA A 305 -11.81 16.48 26.23
N PRO A 306 -11.29 17.46 25.46
CA PRO A 306 -11.24 17.42 23.98
C PRO A 306 -10.29 16.35 23.44
N GLU A 307 -10.55 15.87 22.22
CA GLU A 307 -9.87 14.74 21.55
C GLU A 307 -8.41 14.98 21.10
N ASP A 308 -7.78 16.10 21.44
CA ASP A 308 -6.51 16.54 20.81
C ASP A 308 -5.21 16.06 21.48
N ASP A 309 -5.24 15.32 22.58
CA ASP A 309 -4.02 14.96 23.36
C ASP A 309 -3.68 13.45 23.40
N GLU A 310 -3.92 12.68 22.32
CA GLU A 310 -3.29 11.34 22.15
C GLU A 310 -1.81 11.50 21.74
N VAL A 311 -0.91 11.59 22.74
CA VAL A 311 0.54 11.74 22.53
C VAL A 311 1.19 10.54 21.80
N ASP A 312 2.15 10.93 20.95
CA ASP A 312 2.95 10.27 19.91
C ASP A 312 3.81 9.03 20.31
N LEU A 313 3.32 8.12 21.15
CA LEU A 313 4.04 6.87 21.46
C LEU A 313 3.88 5.79 20.38
N LYS A 314 2.82 5.89 19.56
CA LYS A 314 2.61 5.01 18.40
C LYS A 314 3.68 5.21 17.32
N GLN A 315 4.17 6.43 17.08
CA GLN A 315 5.15 6.67 16.01
C GLN A 315 6.56 6.20 16.37
N GLU A 316 6.97 6.22 17.64
CA GLU A 316 8.31 5.76 18.03
C GLU A 316 8.44 4.24 18.10
N MET A 317 7.39 3.51 18.51
CA MET A 317 7.37 2.03 18.44
C MET A 317 7.36 1.47 17.01
N ILE A 318 7.04 2.29 16.01
CA ILE A 318 7.12 1.90 14.59
C ILE A 318 8.59 1.79 14.14
N ARG A 319 9.55 2.37 14.87
CA ARG A 319 10.98 2.40 14.51
C ARG A 319 11.76 1.11 14.80
N GLU A 320 11.26 0.19 15.64
CA GLU A 320 11.92 -1.10 15.89
C GLU A 320 11.19 -2.28 15.22
N GLU A 321 11.98 -3.22 14.70
CA GLU A 321 11.58 -4.32 13.80
C GLU A 321 10.70 -5.41 14.46
N ALA A 322 9.47 -5.08 14.86
CA ALA A 322 8.44 -6.08 15.17
C ALA A 322 7.45 -6.26 14.00
N PRO A 323 7.11 -7.50 13.59
CA PRO A 323 6.07 -7.76 12.59
C PRO A 323 4.74 -7.09 12.98
N LEU A 324 4.00 -6.53 11.99
CA LEU A 324 2.73 -5.79 12.20
C LEU A 324 1.72 -6.50 13.12
N VAL A 325 1.68 -7.83 13.11
CA VAL A 325 0.76 -8.66 13.90
C VAL A 325 1.12 -8.71 15.40
N ARG A 326 2.37 -8.40 15.77
CA ARG A 326 2.87 -8.34 17.16
C ARG A 326 2.79 -6.95 17.79
N ARG A 327 2.26 -5.96 17.06
CA ARG A 327 2.13 -4.58 17.55
C ARG A 327 0.79 -4.36 18.26
N PRO A 328 0.75 -3.65 19.39
CA PRO A 328 -0.52 -3.27 20.03
C PRO A 328 -1.36 -2.41 19.11
N GLY A 329 -2.65 -2.72 18.97
CA GLY A 329 -3.60 -1.92 18.19
C GLY A 329 -3.97 -0.60 18.87
N ARG A 330 -3.86 -0.55 20.21
CA ARG A 330 -4.04 0.66 21.03
C ARG A 330 -3.06 0.67 22.21
N LEU A 331 -2.52 1.85 22.51
CA LEU A 331 -1.68 2.14 23.68
C LEU A 331 -2.46 3.11 24.56
N LEU A 332 -2.70 2.77 25.82
CA LEU A 332 -3.48 3.60 26.74
C LEU A 332 -2.65 3.95 27.99
N PRO A 333 -2.50 5.23 28.33
CA PRO A 333 -1.84 5.63 29.57
C PRO A 333 -2.72 5.26 30.78
N ALA A 334 -2.09 4.71 31.83
CA ALA A 334 -2.76 4.40 33.10
C ALA A 334 -2.27 5.35 34.22
N PRO A 335 -3.18 6.03 34.94
CA PRO A 335 -2.81 7.04 35.94
C PRO A 335 -2.16 6.47 37.23
N GLN A 336 -2.24 5.16 37.49
CA GLN A 336 -1.49 4.43 38.53
C GLN A 336 -1.13 3.01 38.02
N ALA A 337 -0.33 2.27 38.80
CA ALA A 337 0.30 0.97 38.49
C ALA A 337 -0.44 0.13 37.44
N ALA A 338 0.30 -0.41 36.46
CA ALA A 338 -0.29 -1.16 35.36
C ALA A 338 -1.20 -2.27 35.91
N PRO A 339 -2.42 -2.46 35.35
CA PRO A 339 -3.37 -3.42 35.91
C PRO A 339 -2.73 -4.81 36.01
N GLN A 340 -2.54 -5.31 37.24
CA GLN A 340 -1.88 -6.58 37.46
C GLN A 340 -2.71 -7.72 36.83
N PRO A 341 -2.08 -8.71 36.18
CA PRO A 341 -2.75 -9.90 35.68
C PRO A 341 -3.07 -10.84 36.86
N GLN A 342 -3.91 -10.41 37.81
CA GLN A 342 -4.34 -11.29 38.90
C GLN A 342 -5.43 -12.25 38.41
N ARG A 343 -5.16 -13.53 38.64
CA ARG A 343 -5.97 -14.68 38.27
C ARG A 343 -7.17 -14.88 39.22
N GLN A 344 -8.08 -13.92 39.35
CA GLN A 344 -9.44 -14.15 39.88
C GLN A 344 -10.32 -12.90 39.71
N ASP A 345 -11.58 -13.15 39.35
CA ASP A 345 -12.66 -12.21 39.00
C ASP A 345 -12.59 -11.44 37.67
N ARG A 346 -13.29 -12.01 36.68
CA ARG A 346 -13.61 -11.42 35.37
C ARG A 346 -14.58 -10.23 35.45
N GLN A 347 -15.02 -9.79 36.63
CA GLN A 347 -16.05 -8.75 36.80
C GLN A 347 -15.54 -7.36 37.17
N ALA A 348 -14.25 -7.21 37.55
CA ALA A 348 -13.67 -5.91 37.90
C ALA A 348 -12.63 -5.49 36.84
N ARG A 349 -13.10 -5.04 35.67
CA ARG A 349 -12.29 -4.29 34.70
C ARG A 349 -12.88 -2.88 34.61
N PRO A 350 -12.08 -1.81 34.54
CA PRO A 350 -12.62 -0.48 34.25
C PRO A 350 -13.44 -0.57 32.95
N PRO A 351 -14.70 -0.10 32.93
CA PRO A 351 -15.47 -0.06 31.70
C PRO A 351 -14.74 0.82 30.69
N LEU A 352 -14.71 0.40 29.42
CA LEU A 352 -14.49 1.36 28.34
C LEU A 352 -15.60 2.42 28.42
N PRO A 353 -15.32 3.70 28.16
CA PRO A 353 -16.37 4.69 27.94
C PRO A 353 -17.39 4.10 26.97
N GLY A 354 -18.64 4.01 27.42
CA GLY A 354 -19.61 3.10 26.83
C GLY A 354 -20.18 3.64 25.53
N HIS A 355 -19.79 3.06 24.40
CA HIS A 355 -20.53 3.18 23.14
C HIS A 355 -20.89 1.80 22.58
N CYS A 356 -22.19 1.53 22.65
CA CYS A 356 -22.86 0.36 22.11
C CYS A 356 -23.13 0.61 20.62
N ALA A 357 -22.51 -0.12 19.68
CA ALA A 357 -23.22 -0.51 18.45
C ALA A 357 -22.48 -1.58 17.64
N ARG A 358 -23.28 -2.58 17.21
CA ARG A 358 -23.09 -3.53 16.11
C ARG A 358 -22.22 -3.00 14.97
N ARG A 359 -21.15 -3.71 14.60
CA ARG A 359 -20.49 -3.53 13.30
C ARG A 359 -21.29 -4.27 12.23
N ARG A 360 -21.75 -3.53 11.23
CA ARG A 360 -22.26 -4.07 9.98
C ARG A 360 -21.16 -3.93 8.94
N SER A 361 -21.07 -4.90 8.04
CA SER A 361 -20.15 -4.81 6.90
C SER A 361 -20.56 -3.66 5.96
N VAL A 362 -19.60 -3.07 5.23
CA VAL A 362 -19.87 -2.04 4.20
C VAL A 362 -20.93 -2.50 3.18
N GLN A 363 -21.03 -3.81 2.94
CA GLN A 363 -22.07 -4.43 2.11
C GLN A 363 -23.48 -4.34 2.73
N GLU A 364 -23.63 -4.46 4.05
CA GLU A 364 -24.92 -4.35 4.75
C GLU A 364 -25.41 -2.89 4.86
N LEU A 365 -24.50 -1.93 4.81
CA LEU A 365 -24.82 -0.50 4.70
C LEU A 365 -25.32 -0.14 3.28
N LEU A 366 -24.75 -0.76 2.24
CA LEU A 366 -25.15 -0.57 0.84
C LEU A 366 -26.47 -1.29 0.49
N VAL A 367 -26.73 -2.47 1.07
CA VAL A 367 -27.96 -3.25 0.81
C VAL A 367 -29.21 -2.63 1.47
N GLN A 368 -29.06 -1.82 2.52
CA GLN A 368 -30.19 -1.13 3.17
C GLN A 368 -30.58 0.19 2.47
N ALA A 369 -29.89 0.59 1.39
CA ALA A 369 -30.13 1.82 0.64
C ALA A 369 -31.07 1.64 -0.58
N HIS A 370 -31.88 0.58 -0.64
CA HIS A 370 -32.92 0.42 -1.69
C HIS A 370 -34.28 0.98 -1.24
N PRO A 371 -35.02 1.72 -2.09
CA PRO A 371 -36.18 2.48 -1.67
C PRO A 371 -37.45 1.63 -1.58
N HIS A 372 -38.17 1.74 -0.47
CA HIS A 372 -39.58 1.36 -0.38
C HIS A 372 -40.43 2.50 -0.99
N PRO A 373 -41.34 2.24 -1.94
CA PRO A 373 -42.11 3.31 -2.58
C PRO A 373 -43.30 3.69 -1.68
N ALA A 374 -43.23 4.84 -1.00
CA ALA A 374 -44.35 5.76 -0.75
C ALA A 374 -43.99 6.88 0.27
N ALA A 375 -44.16 8.13 -0.18
CA ALA A 375 -44.49 9.35 0.57
C ALA A 375 -43.51 9.93 1.62
N HIS A 376 -42.96 11.11 1.27
CA HIS A 376 -42.35 12.18 2.09
C HIS A 376 -43.10 12.56 3.40
N PRO A 377 -42.53 13.41 4.29
CA PRO A 377 -41.11 13.64 4.61
C PRO A 377 -40.85 13.71 6.15
N ARG A 378 -39.56 13.73 6.51
CA ARG A 378 -38.95 14.19 7.78
C ARG A 378 -38.67 13.13 8.85
N HIS A 379 -37.41 13.21 9.27
CA HIS A 379 -36.71 12.61 10.41
C HIS A 379 -35.98 11.31 10.08
N LEU A 380 -34.66 11.48 9.93
CA LEU A 380 -33.66 10.44 9.93
C LEU A 380 -33.61 9.82 11.35
N GLU A 381 -34.59 8.97 11.68
CA GLU A 381 -34.58 8.12 12.88
C GLU A 381 -33.48 7.01 12.82
N VAL A 382 -32.65 7.03 11.78
CA VAL A 382 -31.57 6.07 11.54
C VAL A 382 -30.26 6.51 12.20
N ALA A 383 -30.06 7.80 12.52
CA ALA A 383 -28.81 8.31 13.11
C ALA A 383 -28.56 7.83 14.55
N SER A 384 -29.62 7.62 15.35
CA SER A 384 -29.51 7.26 16.77
C SER A 384 -29.05 5.83 17.03
N SER A 385 -28.93 5.00 15.98
CA SER A 385 -28.66 3.55 16.10
C SER A 385 -27.32 3.10 15.49
N LEU A 386 -26.56 4.02 14.87
CA LEU A 386 -25.32 3.74 14.14
C LEU A 386 -24.05 4.39 14.71
N ALA A 387 -24.16 5.13 15.83
CA ALA A 387 -23.15 6.07 16.34
C ALA A 387 -21.65 5.67 16.29
N PRO A 388 -21.19 4.44 16.62
CA PRO A 388 -19.76 4.10 16.65
C PRO A 388 -19.24 3.46 15.34
N VAL A 389 -19.89 3.72 14.21
CA VAL A 389 -19.41 3.40 12.85
C VAL A 389 -19.36 4.68 11.99
N VAL A 390 -19.86 5.79 12.53
CA VAL A 390 -20.05 7.07 11.84
C VAL A 390 -18.69 7.80 11.78
N ASP A 391 -17.83 7.60 12.79
CA ASP A 391 -16.51 8.20 13.00
C ASP A 391 -15.33 7.38 12.45
N GLU A 392 -15.51 6.10 12.09
CA GLU A 392 -14.41 5.25 11.60
C GLU A 392 -14.04 5.57 10.13
N ASN A 393 -12.74 5.74 9.87
CA ASN A 393 -12.22 6.06 8.54
C ASN A 393 -12.35 4.85 7.58
N PHE A 394 -12.96 5.10 6.42
CA PHE A 394 -13.19 4.14 5.34
C PHE A 394 -11.92 3.38 4.92
N PHE A 395 -10.77 4.05 4.86
CA PHE A 395 -9.50 3.44 4.46
C PHE A 395 -8.88 2.59 5.56
N ASP A 396 -9.10 2.96 6.83
CA ASP A 396 -8.63 2.19 7.98
C ASP A 396 -9.43 0.89 8.16
N LEU A 397 -10.65 0.86 7.63
CA LEU A 397 -11.50 -0.34 7.53
C LEU A 397 -11.15 -1.24 6.33
N GLY A 398 -10.04 -0.97 5.64
CA GLY A 398 -9.62 -1.72 4.45
C GLY A 398 -10.28 -1.25 3.15
N GLY A 399 -10.98 -0.11 3.18
CA GLY A 399 -11.40 0.60 1.99
C GLY A 399 -10.18 1.04 1.17
N HIS A 400 -10.29 0.94 -0.15
CA HIS A 400 -9.29 1.42 -1.09
C HIS A 400 -10.00 2.14 -2.24
N SER A 401 -9.25 2.78 -3.13
CA SER A 401 -9.80 3.65 -4.17
C SER A 401 -10.91 3.01 -5.01
N ILE A 402 -10.82 1.70 -5.24
CA ILE A 402 -11.84 0.91 -5.96
C ILE A 402 -13.16 0.80 -5.17
N LEU A 403 -13.09 0.55 -3.86
CA LEU A 403 -14.26 0.49 -2.99
C LEU A 403 -14.86 1.89 -2.78
N ALA A 404 -14.02 2.93 -2.72
CA ALA A 404 -14.45 4.32 -2.59
C ALA A 404 -15.28 4.77 -3.80
N THR A 405 -14.81 4.47 -5.02
CA THR A 405 -15.55 4.76 -6.26
C THR A 405 -16.87 4.00 -6.32
N ARG A 406 -16.90 2.71 -5.92
CA ARG A 406 -18.15 1.94 -5.82
C ARG A 406 -19.13 2.53 -4.82
N LEU A 407 -18.64 2.94 -3.64
CA LEU A 407 -19.45 3.59 -2.62
C LEU A 407 -20.11 4.87 -3.15
N ILE A 408 -19.37 5.69 -3.91
CA ILE A 408 -19.94 6.90 -4.52
C ILE A 408 -20.99 6.59 -5.58
N PHE A 409 -20.80 5.59 -6.44
CA PHE A 409 -21.85 5.22 -7.41
C PHE A 409 -23.13 4.75 -6.72
N GLU A 410 -23.01 3.98 -5.65
CA GLU A 410 -24.17 3.57 -4.86
C GLU A 410 -24.81 4.76 -4.13
N ILE A 411 -24.03 5.73 -3.63
CA ILE A 411 -24.56 6.98 -3.05
C ILE A 411 -25.32 7.80 -4.11
N ARG A 412 -24.72 8.05 -5.28
CA ARG A 412 -25.35 8.79 -6.40
C ARG A 412 -26.69 8.14 -6.78
N LYS A 413 -26.70 6.81 -6.86
CA LYS A 413 -27.88 6.02 -7.24
C LYS A 413 -28.96 5.99 -6.15
N ALA A 414 -28.58 5.80 -4.89
CA ALA A 414 -29.53 5.64 -3.78
C ALA A 414 -30.15 6.98 -3.35
N PHE A 415 -29.37 8.05 -3.34
CA PHE A 415 -29.79 9.36 -2.83
C PHE A 415 -30.11 10.37 -3.94
N VAL A 416 -29.86 10.03 -5.21
CA VAL A 416 -30.12 10.90 -6.38
C VAL A 416 -29.42 12.26 -6.23
N VAL A 417 -28.18 12.22 -5.72
CA VAL A 417 -27.28 13.38 -5.57
C VAL A 417 -26.10 13.26 -6.51
N ASP A 418 -25.55 14.39 -6.98
CA ASP A 418 -24.32 14.40 -7.77
C ASP A 418 -23.09 14.48 -6.84
N ALA A 419 -22.83 13.39 -6.12
CA ALA A 419 -21.72 13.31 -5.16
C ALA A 419 -20.36 13.18 -5.89
N PRO A 420 -19.36 14.06 -5.64
CA PRO A 420 -18.03 13.94 -6.25
C PRO A 420 -17.33 12.61 -5.90
N LEU A 421 -16.56 12.02 -6.80
CA LEU A 421 -15.87 10.76 -6.56
C LEU A 421 -14.70 10.89 -5.57
N GLY A 422 -14.16 12.10 -5.43
CA GLY A 422 -13.20 12.47 -4.38
C GLY A 422 -13.80 12.50 -2.97
N LEU A 423 -15.12 12.50 -2.83
CA LEU A 423 -15.78 12.78 -1.56
C LEU A 423 -15.42 11.77 -0.46
N VAL A 424 -15.22 10.49 -0.78
CA VAL A 424 -14.76 9.47 0.21
C VAL A 424 -13.32 9.69 0.67
N PHE A 425 -12.50 10.42 -0.09
CA PHE A 425 -11.14 10.76 0.32
C PHE A 425 -11.11 12.02 1.20
N GLU A 426 -11.94 13.01 0.88
CA GLU A 426 -12.08 14.24 1.65
C GLU A 426 -12.83 14.04 2.96
N LYS A 427 -13.83 13.16 2.92
CA LYS A 427 -14.76 12.84 4.00
C LYS A 427 -14.67 11.33 4.22
N PRO A 428 -13.59 10.79 4.78
CA PRO A 428 -13.39 9.35 4.86
C PRO A 428 -14.28 8.64 5.88
N THR A 429 -14.99 9.35 6.76
CA THR A 429 -15.88 8.72 7.75
C THR A 429 -17.33 8.74 7.27
N ILE A 430 -18.16 7.82 7.78
CA ILE A 430 -19.59 7.76 7.42
C ILE A 430 -20.34 9.03 7.87
N GLU A 431 -19.89 9.70 8.94
CA GLU A 431 -20.46 10.95 9.46
C GLU A 431 -20.24 12.08 8.48
N GLN A 432 -18.99 12.19 8.04
CA GLN A 432 -18.54 13.21 7.11
C GLN A 432 -19.20 12.98 5.73
N LEU A 433 -19.38 11.72 5.31
CA LEU A 433 -20.11 11.38 4.08
C LEU A 433 -21.60 11.67 4.17
N ALA A 434 -22.25 11.31 5.28
CA ALA A 434 -23.67 11.55 5.47
C ALA A 434 -23.98 13.06 5.49
N ALA A 435 -23.17 13.85 6.22
CA ALA A 435 -23.29 15.30 6.23
C ALA A 435 -23.11 15.90 4.82
N ALA A 436 -22.10 15.45 4.07
CA ALA A 436 -21.89 15.93 2.71
C ALA A 436 -23.02 15.52 1.74
N VAL A 437 -23.60 14.33 1.89
CA VAL A 437 -24.75 13.89 1.08
C VAL A 437 -26.02 14.67 1.44
N ASP A 438 -26.23 15.00 2.71
CA ASP A 438 -27.33 15.87 3.14
C ASP A 438 -27.18 17.29 2.59
N ASP A 439 -25.96 17.85 2.61
CA ASP A 439 -25.67 19.16 2.01
C ASP A 439 -25.93 19.18 0.50
N LEU A 440 -25.48 18.14 -0.22
CA LEU A 440 -25.73 17.97 -1.66
C LEU A 440 -27.21 17.74 -1.99
N SER A 441 -27.95 17.06 -1.12
CA SER A 441 -29.40 16.83 -1.26
C SER A 441 -30.20 18.12 -1.05
N ASN A 442 -29.74 18.99 -0.14
CA ASN A 442 -30.38 20.25 0.18
C ASN A 442 -30.04 21.38 -0.80
N ALA A 443 -28.87 21.32 -1.47
CA ALA A 443 -28.47 22.26 -2.51
C ALA A 443 -29.40 22.25 -3.76
N GLY A 444 -30.20 21.19 -3.94
CA GLY A 444 -31.21 21.11 -5.01
C GLY A 444 -32.48 21.94 -4.79
N LEU A 445 -32.66 22.56 -3.61
CA LEU A 445 -33.91 23.25 -3.25
C LEU A 445 -33.79 24.72 -2.86
N ASP A 446 -32.59 25.30 -2.70
CA ASP A 446 -32.42 26.74 -2.56
C ASP A 446 -31.09 27.20 -3.16
N ALA A 447 -31.17 28.07 -4.17
CA ALA A 447 -30.01 28.77 -4.72
C ALA A 447 -29.56 29.86 -3.73
N HIS A 448 -28.69 29.51 -2.79
CA HIS A 448 -27.85 30.47 -2.07
C HIS A 448 -26.47 29.85 -1.78
N GLU A 449 -25.42 30.58 -2.16
CA GLU A 449 -24.01 30.24 -1.92
C GLU A 449 -23.77 29.86 -0.44
N PRO A 450 -23.18 28.69 -0.14
CA PRO A 450 -22.80 28.37 1.23
C PRO A 450 -21.47 29.03 1.58
N GLU A 451 -21.50 29.92 2.59
CA GLU A 451 -20.32 30.29 3.36
C GLU A 451 -19.72 29.06 4.05
N ASN A 452 -18.47 28.78 3.72
CA ASN A 452 -17.70 27.63 4.17
C ASN A 452 -17.34 27.76 5.66
N LYS A 453 -17.96 26.95 6.54
CA LYS A 453 -17.53 26.75 7.93
C LYS A 453 -17.48 25.25 8.24
N ASP A 454 -16.42 24.89 8.94
CA ASP A 454 -16.05 23.55 9.41
C ASP A 454 -15.36 22.65 8.37
N LYS A 455 -14.24 23.17 7.84
CA LYS A 455 -13.15 22.31 7.39
C LYS A 455 -12.52 21.62 8.61
N VAL A 456 -12.60 20.29 8.65
CA VAL A 456 -11.69 19.42 9.41
C VAL A 456 -10.26 19.95 9.21
N ALA A 457 -9.47 20.04 10.28
CA ALA A 457 -8.11 20.58 10.24
C ALA A 457 -7.25 19.84 9.19
N GLU A 458 -7.24 20.37 7.96
CA GLU A 458 -6.27 20.00 6.93
C GLU A 458 -4.89 20.24 7.51
N VAL A 459 -3.99 19.25 7.43
CA VAL A 459 -2.56 19.53 7.54
C VAL A 459 -2.24 20.49 6.39
N ASN A 460 -2.22 21.77 6.70
CA ASN A 460 -1.97 22.81 5.72
C ASN A 460 -0.51 22.67 5.26
N TYR A 461 -0.31 22.12 4.06
CA TYR A 461 1.02 21.92 3.50
C TYR A 461 1.84 23.23 3.44
N ALA A 462 1.18 24.39 3.38
CA ALA A 462 1.86 25.67 3.38
C ALA A 462 2.57 25.99 4.70
N ASP A 463 2.12 25.41 5.82
CA ASP A 463 2.72 25.65 7.14
C ASP A 463 4.13 25.05 7.23
N ASP A 464 4.37 23.95 6.51
CA ASP A 464 5.70 23.32 6.42
C ASP A 464 6.74 24.27 5.82
N VAL A 465 6.36 25.17 4.91
CA VAL A 465 7.29 26.15 4.35
C VAL A 465 7.85 27.02 5.47
N ALA A 466 7.01 27.51 6.39
CA ALA A 466 7.45 28.37 7.48
C ALA A 466 8.30 27.63 8.51
N ILE A 467 8.01 26.35 8.76
CA ILE A 467 8.76 25.49 9.69
C ILE A 467 10.12 25.13 9.09
N LEU A 468 10.12 24.49 7.92
CA LEU A 468 11.32 23.92 7.29
C LEU A 468 12.26 24.99 6.72
N SER A 469 11.76 26.19 6.39
CA SER A 469 12.64 27.30 5.99
C SER A 469 13.63 27.70 7.09
N LYS A 470 13.36 27.39 8.36
CA LYS A 470 14.27 27.65 9.48
C LYS A 470 15.49 26.71 9.48
N GLU A 471 15.35 25.53 8.87
CA GLU A 471 16.42 24.54 8.77
C GLU A 471 17.34 24.75 7.56
N LEU A 472 16.95 25.65 6.65
CA LEU A 472 17.79 26.03 5.51
C LEU A 472 19.05 26.78 5.99
N PRO A 473 20.21 26.56 5.36
CA PRO A 473 21.40 27.39 5.54
C PRO A 473 21.10 28.89 5.47
N ALA A 474 21.77 29.68 6.31
CA ALA A 474 21.57 31.14 6.36
C ALA A 474 22.01 31.84 5.07
N LYS A 475 23.03 31.29 4.40
CA LYS A 475 23.60 31.80 3.15
C LYS A 475 24.18 30.63 2.34
N TYR A 476 24.07 30.71 1.02
CA TYR A 476 24.74 29.83 0.06
C TYR A 476 25.89 30.57 -0.61
N GLU A 477 27.05 29.92 -0.69
CA GLU A 477 28.22 30.51 -1.34
C GLU A 477 28.10 30.45 -2.88
N PRO A 478 28.62 31.46 -3.60
CA PRO A 478 28.56 31.50 -5.06
C PRO A 478 29.42 30.40 -5.68
N LEU A 479 29.05 29.98 -6.88
CA LEU A 479 29.80 28.97 -7.63
C LEU A 479 31.20 29.49 -8.04
N PRO A 480 32.21 28.61 -8.13
CA PRO A 480 33.54 28.99 -8.60
C PRO A 480 33.53 29.61 -10.01
N ALA A 481 34.44 30.53 -10.29
CA ALA A 481 34.50 31.24 -11.58
C ALA A 481 34.79 30.31 -12.78
N ASP A 482 35.46 29.18 -12.54
CA ASP A 482 35.79 28.15 -13.53
C ASP A 482 34.70 27.06 -13.65
N PHE A 483 33.57 27.18 -12.94
CA PHE A 483 32.53 26.16 -12.89
C PHE A 483 32.08 25.73 -14.30
N ALA A 484 31.66 26.67 -15.14
CA ALA A 484 31.18 26.36 -16.49
C ALA A 484 32.23 25.75 -17.44
N ALA A 485 33.52 25.84 -17.10
CA ALA A 485 34.62 25.37 -17.96
C ALA A 485 35.07 23.92 -17.66
N LYS A 486 34.70 23.36 -16.50
CA LYS A 486 35.11 22.01 -16.09
C LYS A 486 34.01 20.97 -16.30
N LYS A 487 34.40 19.70 -16.35
CA LYS A 487 33.46 18.58 -16.25
C LYS A 487 32.99 18.44 -14.79
N HIS A 488 31.72 18.13 -14.60
CA HIS A 488 31.11 18.05 -13.28
C HIS A 488 30.89 16.61 -12.82
N THR A 489 31.10 16.36 -11.53
CA THR A 489 30.52 15.20 -10.85
C THR A 489 29.10 15.56 -10.40
N VAL A 490 28.11 14.79 -10.84
CA VAL A 490 26.69 15.06 -10.57
C VAL A 490 26.15 14.04 -9.56
N PHE A 491 25.53 14.50 -8.49
CA PHE A 491 24.72 13.65 -7.61
C PHE A 491 23.27 13.62 -8.13
N LEU A 492 22.78 12.44 -8.50
CA LEU A 492 21.47 12.24 -9.10
C LEU A 492 20.58 11.41 -8.19
N THR A 493 19.45 11.96 -7.76
CA THR A 493 18.41 11.19 -7.07
C THR A 493 17.37 10.65 -8.04
N GLY A 494 16.79 9.49 -7.75
CA GLY A 494 15.72 8.92 -8.58
C GLY A 494 16.20 8.40 -9.95
N ALA A 495 17.49 8.06 -10.09
CA ALA A 495 18.10 7.58 -11.33
C ALA A 495 17.46 6.30 -11.90
N THR A 496 16.84 5.47 -11.04
CA THR A 496 16.14 4.24 -11.46
C THR A 496 14.72 4.50 -11.98
N GLY A 497 14.18 5.71 -11.77
CA GLY A 497 12.83 6.09 -12.23
C GLY A 497 12.76 6.34 -13.73
N TYR A 498 11.55 6.54 -14.26
CA TYR A 498 11.34 6.71 -15.71
C TYR A 498 12.17 7.85 -16.30
N LEU A 499 11.95 9.11 -15.86
CA LEU A 499 12.74 10.25 -16.30
C LEU A 499 14.21 10.16 -15.85
N GLY A 500 14.46 9.67 -14.63
CA GLY A 500 15.79 9.61 -14.05
C GLY A 500 16.77 8.75 -14.85
N ALA A 501 16.29 7.68 -15.48
CA ALA A 501 17.10 6.86 -16.36
C ALA A 501 17.55 7.66 -17.59
N PHE A 502 16.65 8.42 -18.23
CA PHE A 502 17.00 9.28 -19.37
C PHE A 502 17.92 10.44 -18.98
N ILE A 503 17.75 11.04 -17.79
CA ILE A 503 18.68 12.04 -17.25
C ILE A 503 20.07 11.43 -17.11
N LEU A 504 20.18 10.25 -16.51
CA LEU A 504 21.47 9.55 -16.35
C LEU A 504 22.13 9.29 -17.71
N GLY A 505 21.34 8.78 -18.67
CA GLY A 505 21.84 8.49 -20.01
C GLY A 505 22.32 9.73 -20.76
N ASP A 506 21.58 10.84 -20.70
CA ASP A 506 21.95 12.09 -21.35
C ASP A 506 23.18 12.75 -20.67
N LEU A 507 23.25 12.76 -19.33
CA LEU A 507 24.43 13.24 -18.58
C LEU A 507 25.73 12.52 -18.99
N LEU A 508 25.69 11.19 -19.03
CA LEU A 508 26.86 10.35 -19.31
C LEU A 508 27.24 10.34 -20.80
N SER A 509 26.26 10.49 -21.69
CA SER A 509 26.49 10.65 -23.13
C SER A 509 27.06 12.03 -23.48
N ARG A 510 26.82 13.03 -22.63
CA ARG A 510 27.41 14.37 -22.72
C ARG A 510 28.71 14.44 -21.92
N ASN A 511 28.89 15.51 -21.16
CA ASN A 511 30.18 15.90 -20.60
C ASN A 511 30.27 15.75 -19.07
N ALA A 512 29.36 15.01 -18.42
CA ALA A 512 29.50 14.69 -17.00
C ALA A 512 30.80 13.90 -16.77
N ALA A 513 31.61 14.29 -15.79
CA ALA A 513 32.81 13.54 -15.41
C ALA A 513 32.40 12.19 -14.83
N LYS A 514 31.44 12.23 -13.89
CA LYS A 514 30.93 11.11 -13.12
C LYS A 514 29.51 11.41 -12.65
N VAL A 515 28.66 10.40 -12.50
CA VAL A 515 27.35 10.51 -11.88
C VAL A 515 27.27 9.56 -10.69
N ILE A 516 26.99 10.12 -9.51
CA ILE A 516 26.75 9.38 -8.28
C ILE A 516 25.24 9.28 -8.10
N CYS A 517 24.69 8.07 -8.14
CA CYS A 517 23.25 7.82 -8.10
C CYS A 517 22.83 7.31 -6.72
N LEU A 518 21.85 7.97 -6.10
CA LEU A 518 21.17 7.44 -4.93
C LEU A 518 20.19 6.33 -5.35
N VAL A 519 20.40 5.11 -4.85
CA VAL A 519 19.62 3.93 -5.24
C VAL A 519 19.24 3.11 -4.02
N ARG A 520 17.97 2.69 -3.95
CA ARG A 520 17.55 1.71 -2.94
C ARG A 520 18.01 0.32 -3.36
N ALA A 521 18.92 -0.26 -2.61
CA ALA A 521 19.50 -1.58 -2.87
C ALA A 521 20.09 -2.13 -1.57
N LYS A 522 20.54 -3.38 -1.55
CA LYS A 522 21.24 -3.94 -0.38
C LYS A 522 22.73 -3.58 -0.39
N THR A 523 23.32 -3.50 -1.58
CA THR A 523 24.74 -3.19 -1.80
C THR A 523 24.90 -2.20 -2.96
N ALA A 524 26.09 -1.61 -3.10
CA ALA A 524 26.38 -0.71 -4.23
C ALA A 524 26.38 -1.47 -5.56
N GLU A 525 26.81 -2.73 -5.57
CA GLU A 525 26.76 -3.64 -6.72
C GLU A 525 25.33 -3.91 -7.16
N ASP A 526 24.42 -4.19 -6.21
CA ASP A 526 22.99 -4.32 -6.48
C ASP A 526 22.40 -3.00 -7.01
N GLY A 527 22.89 -1.87 -6.50
CA GLY A 527 22.52 -0.55 -6.97
C GLY A 527 22.89 -0.33 -8.44
N ILE A 528 24.11 -0.70 -8.84
CA ILE A 528 24.56 -0.67 -10.25
C ILE A 528 23.73 -1.63 -11.10
N ALA A 529 23.45 -2.85 -10.62
CA ALA A 529 22.62 -3.82 -11.34
C ALA A 529 21.21 -3.28 -11.60
N ARG A 530 20.65 -2.54 -10.64
CA ARG A 530 19.33 -1.90 -10.78
C ARG A 530 19.35 -0.72 -11.75
N LEU A 531 20.41 0.08 -11.78
CA LEU A 531 20.61 1.14 -12.77
C LEU A 531 20.73 0.54 -14.18
N ARG A 532 21.47 -0.57 -14.31
CA ARG A 532 21.61 -1.34 -15.56
C ARG A 532 20.26 -1.84 -16.05
N ASP A 533 19.49 -2.60 -15.25
CA ASP A 533 18.17 -3.11 -15.65
C ASP A 533 17.23 -1.97 -16.06
N SER A 534 17.26 -0.84 -15.33
CA SER A 534 16.45 0.33 -15.66
C SER A 534 16.87 1.00 -16.98
N GLY A 535 18.17 1.13 -17.25
CA GLY A 535 18.69 1.76 -18.45
C GLY A 535 18.61 0.86 -19.69
N GLU A 536 18.96 -0.43 -19.58
CA GLU A 536 18.85 -1.42 -20.67
C GLU A 536 17.40 -1.58 -21.11
N GLY A 537 16.49 -1.66 -20.14
CA GLY A 537 15.05 -1.69 -20.35
C GLY A 537 14.47 -0.46 -21.06
N ARG A 538 15.26 0.60 -21.23
CA ARG A 538 14.90 1.83 -21.97
C ARG A 538 15.80 2.09 -23.19
N GLY A 539 16.78 1.22 -23.44
CA GLY A 539 17.70 1.34 -24.59
C GLY A 539 18.70 2.48 -24.47
N ILE A 540 19.04 2.89 -23.24
CA ILE A 540 19.89 4.06 -22.96
C ILE A 540 21.12 3.72 -22.12
N TRP A 541 21.41 2.45 -21.87
CA TRP A 541 22.54 2.04 -21.03
C TRP A 541 23.78 1.71 -21.87
N ASP A 542 24.96 2.13 -21.40
CA ASP A 542 26.27 1.75 -21.96
C ASP A 542 27.16 1.21 -20.82
N GLU A 543 27.56 -0.06 -20.92
CA GLU A 543 28.45 -0.71 -19.94
C GLU A 543 29.79 0.00 -19.79
N LYS A 544 30.22 0.77 -20.80
CA LYS A 544 31.47 1.54 -20.70
C LYS A 544 31.46 2.48 -19.51
N TRP A 545 30.30 3.03 -19.13
CA TRP A 545 30.16 3.93 -18.00
C TRP A 545 30.58 3.28 -16.68
N VAL A 546 30.30 2.00 -16.50
CA VAL A 546 30.72 1.24 -15.32
C VAL A 546 32.21 0.96 -15.40
N THR A 547 32.70 0.46 -16.55
CA THR A 547 34.11 0.09 -16.71
C THR A 547 35.07 1.29 -16.64
N GLU A 548 34.60 2.49 -17.01
CA GLU A 548 35.35 3.75 -16.94
C GLU A 548 35.17 4.47 -15.59
N GLY A 549 34.38 3.92 -14.66
CA GLY A 549 34.12 4.53 -13.35
C GLY A 549 33.32 5.84 -13.42
N ARG A 550 32.54 6.05 -14.49
CA ARG A 550 31.72 7.25 -14.72
C ARG A 550 30.35 7.18 -14.05
N VAL A 551 29.88 6.00 -13.65
CA VAL A 551 28.65 5.83 -12.87
C VAL A 551 28.94 5.10 -11.56
N GLU A 552 28.36 5.59 -10.47
CA GLU A 552 28.47 5.00 -9.13
C GLU A 552 27.07 4.93 -8.50
N ALA A 553 26.78 3.87 -7.75
CA ALA A 553 25.59 3.78 -6.92
C ALA A 553 25.94 3.91 -5.43
N VAL A 554 25.23 4.79 -4.73
CA VAL A 554 25.22 4.86 -3.25
C VAL A 554 23.87 4.36 -2.74
N VAL A 555 23.90 3.55 -1.69
CA VAL A 555 22.71 2.87 -1.16
C VAL A 555 21.98 3.78 -0.17
N GLY A 556 20.73 4.10 -0.46
CA GLY A 556 19.89 4.92 0.44
C GLY A 556 18.47 5.15 -0.08
N ASP A 557 17.60 5.71 0.77
CA ASP A 557 16.20 6.06 0.49
C ASP A 557 15.99 7.58 0.64
N LEU A 558 15.08 8.15 -0.15
CA LEU A 558 14.74 9.57 -0.08
C LEU A 558 14.07 9.96 1.24
N GLY A 559 13.31 9.05 1.85
CA GLY A 559 12.52 9.34 3.06
C GLY A 559 13.34 9.36 4.34
N ASP A 560 14.58 8.86 4.31
CA ASP A 560 15.43 8.72 5.49
C ASP A 560 16.32 9.96 5.70
N ASP A 561 16.71 10.21 6.96
CA ASP A 561 17.66 11.30 7.29
C ASP A 561 18.97 11.12 6.51
N LYS A 562 19.48 12.21 5.91
CA LYS A 562 20.65 12.20 5.02
C LYS A 562 20.59 11.13 3.92
N PHE A 563 19.39 10.82 3.45
CA PHE A 563 19.09 9.74 2.50
C PHE A 563 19.40 8.32 3.01
N GLY A 564 19.55 8.12 4.31
CA GLY A 564 19.99 6.84 4.89
C GLY A 564 21.48 6.54 4.65
N LEU A 565 22.25 7.52 4.16
CA LEU A 565 23.69 7.37 3.97
C LEU A 565 24.42 7.45 5.31
N ASP A 566 25.43 6.59 5.51
CA ASP A 566 26.35 6.78 6.62
C ASP A 566 27.12 8.11 6.48
N GLN A 567 27.60 8.63 7.60
CA GLN A 567 28.23 9.96 7.66
C GLN A 567 29.45 10.07 6.71
N ALA A 568 30.25 9.00 6.59
CA ALA A 568 31.43 9.00 5.74
C ALA A 568 31.08 9.08 4.25
N THR A 569 30.05 8.35 3.84
CA THR A 569 29.51 8.36 2.48
C THR A 569 28.87 9.69 2.17
N TYR A 570 28.07 10.23 3.09
CA TYR A 570 27.44 11.54 2.94
C TYR A 570 28.49 12.67 2.78
N ASP A 571 29.52 12.69 3.62
CA ASP A 571 30.62 13.67 3.54
C ASP A 571 31.43 13.53 2.24
N ARG A 572 31.65 12.29 1.78
CA ARG A 572 32.31 12.03 0.49
C ARG A 572 31.48 12.54 -0.68
N VAL A 573 30.19 12.24 -0.72
CA VAL A 573 29.27 12.76 -1.75
C VAL A 573 29.27 14.29 -1.72
N ALA A 574 29.26 14.91 -0.53
CA ALA A 574 29.35 16.35 -0.37
C ALA A 574 30.65 16.96 -0.92
N ALA A 575 31.77 16.25 -0.78
CA ALA A 575 33.08 16.68 -1.29
C ALA A 575 33.25 16.46 -2.80
N GLU A 576 32.73 15.35 -3.33
CA GLU A 576 32.88 14.97 -4.74
C GLU A 576 31.90 15.74 -5.65
N ALA A 577 30.61 15.82 -5.29
CA ALA A 577 29.58 16.37 -6.17
C ALA A 577 29.74 17.88 -6.41
N ASP A 578 29.78 18.30 -7.68
CA ASP A 578 29.79 19.71 -8.10
C ASP A 578 28.37 20.23 -8.39
N ALA A 579 27.47 19.33 -8.79
CA ALA A 579 26.07 19.63 -9.05
C ALA A 579 25.16 18.53 -8.49
N ILE A 580 23.92 18.89 -8.17
CA ILE A 580 22.88 17.97 -7.73
C ILE A 580 21.71 18.08 -8.69
N ILE A 581 21.24 16.96 -9.23
CA ILE A 581 19.92 16.85 -9.87
C ILE A 581 19.01 16.05 -8.95
N HIS A 582 18.05 16.74 -8.34
CA HIS A 582 17.04 16.13 -7.50
C HIS A 582 15.79 15.79 -8.34
N ASN A 583 15.75 14.56 -8.86
CA ASN A 583 14.64 14.00 -9.64
C ASN A 583 13.79 13.00 -8.84
N GLY A 584 14.35 12.41 -7.78
CA GLY A 584 13.67 11.45 -6.92
C GLY A 584 12.40 12.02 -6.30
N ALA A 585 11.29 11.29 -6.47
CA ALA A 585 10.01 11.61 -5.85
C ALA A 585 9.12 10.36 -5.78
N VAL A 586 8.22 10.32 -4.80
CA VAL A 586 7.01 9.50 -4.86
C VAL A 586 5.96 10.27 -5.62
N VAL A 587 5.54 9.71 -6.76
CA VAL A 587 4.46 10.26 -7.59
C VAL A 587 3.23 9.40 -7.36
N HIS A 588 2.17 9.90 -6.74
CA HIS A 588 0.94 9.13 -6.56
C HIS A 588 -0.26 10.05 -6.65
N TRP A 589 -1.23 9.70 -7.50
CA TRP A 589 -2.36 10.55 -7.86
C TRP A 589 -3.36 10.77 -6.71
N VAL A 590 -3.36 9.86 -5.74
CA VAL A 590 -4.35 9.82 -4.64
C VAL A 590 -3.74 10.05 -3.26
N TYR A 591 -2.41 9.94 -3.11
CA TYR A 591 -1.86 10.00 -1.75
C TYR A 591 -1.99 11.41 -1.18
N PRO A 592 -2.34 11.57 0.11
CA PRO A 592 -2.33 12.87 0.76
C PRO A 592 -0.89 13.35 0.95
N TYR A 593 -0.72 14.65 1.12
CA TYR A 593 0.58 15.29 1.36
C TYR A 593 1.42 14.58 2.43
N ALA A 594 0.81 14.23 3.56
CA ALA A 594 1.49 13.57 4.68
C ALA A 594 2.24 12.28 4.28
N LYS A 595 1.69 11.49 3.34
CA LYS A 595 2.34 10.25 2.85
C LYS A 595 3.50 10.50 1.89
N MET A 596 3.59 11.68 1.28
CA MET A 596 4.65 12.04 0.34
C MET A 596 5.69 13.00 0.92
N ARG A 597 5.37 13.64 2.06
CA ARG A 597 6.20 14.65 2.72
C ARG A 597 7.66 14.22 2.89
N ALA A 598 7.92 13.02 3.42
CA ALA A 598 9.28 12.54 3.65
C ALA A 598 10.08 12.47 2.34
N ALA A 599 9.57 11.73 1.34
CA ALA A 599 10.28 11.46 0.10
C ALA A 599 10.35 12.65 -0.87
N ASN A 600 9.43 13.62 -0.80
CA ASN A 600 9.36 14.73 -1.76
C ASN A 600 9.83 16.07 -1.17
N VAL A 601 9.61 16.32 0.13
CA VAL A 601 9.91 17.60 0.78
C VAL A 601 11.19 17.51 1.62
N LEU A 602 11.28 16.55 2.54
CA LEU A 602 12.46 16.43 3.42
C LEU A 602 13.72 16.03 2.64
N SER A 603 13.56 15.20 1.61
CA SER A 603 14.64 14.87 0.67
C SER A 603 15.15 16.09 -0.12
N THR A 604 14.26 17.04 -0.46
CA THR A 604 14.61 18.32 -1.07
C THR A 604 15.40 19.17 -0.09
N LEU A 605 14.93 19.27 1.16
CA LEU A 605 15.64 19.99 2.23
C LEU A 605 17.05 19.41 2.46
N THR A 606 17.18 18.08 2.45
CA THR A 606 18.47 17.39 2.56
C THR A 606 19.40 17.76 1.40
N CYS A 607 18.89 17.82 0.15
CA CYS A 607 19.69 18.29 -0.99
C CYS A 607 20.13 19.75 -0.84
N LEU A 608 19.25 20.62 -0.32
CA LEU A 608 19.55 22.02 -0.09
C LEU A 608 20.65 22.18 0.97
N GLN A 609 20.61 21.39 2.05
CA GLN A 609 21.69 21.35 3.04
C GLN A 609 23.01 20.87 2.41
N LEU A 610 22.97 19.82 1.59
CA LEU A 610 24.13 19.28 0.88
C LEU A 610 24.79 20.30 -0.06
N CYS A 611 24.02 21.23 -0.64
CA CYS A 611 24.54 22.29 -1.51
C CYS A 611 25.52 23.25 -0.81
N ASN A 612 25.47 23.33 0.52
CA ASN A 612 26.33 24.23 1.31
C ASN A 612 27.42 23.50 2.10
N GLN A 613 27.52 22.17 1.94
CA GLN A 613 28.49 21.35 2.65
C GLN A 613 29.77 21.16 1.83
N THR A 614 30.93 21.41 2.44
CA THR A 614 32.28 21.29 1.86
C THR A 614 32.60 22.28 0.72
N LYS A 615 31.75 22.37 -0.30
CA LYS A 615 31.86 23.30 -1.44
C LYS A 615 30.47 23.64 -1.99
N PRO A 616 30.28 24.84 -2.58
CA PRO A 616 29.03 25.22 -3.21
C PRO A 616 28.73 24.31 -4.41
N LYS A 617 27.46 23.93 -4.56
CA LYS A 617 26.98 23.07 -5.65
C LYS A 617 25.87 23.74 -6.43
N LEU A 618 25.82 23.48 -7.73
CA LEU A 618 24.67 23.88 -8.54
C LEU A 618 23.51 22.93 -8.28
N PHE A 619 22.32 23.47 -7.99
CA PHE A 619 21.14 22.66 -7.69
C PHE A 619 20.13 22.68 -8.83
N THR A 620 19.75 21.52 -9.35
CA THR A 620 18.64 21.36 -10.30
C THR A 620 17.54 20.51 -9.66
N PHE A 621 16.33 21.05 -9.57
CA PHE A 621 15.16 20.35 -9.07
C PHE A 621 14.22 20.00 -10.22
N ILE A 622 13.81 18.73 -10.31
CA ILE A 622 12.75 18.32 -11.22
C ILE A 622 11.41 18.40 -10.47
N SER A 623 10.61 19.38 -10.86
CA SER A 623 9.27 19.62 -10.33
C SER A 623 8.20 19.04 -11.26
N SER A 624 7.05 19.69 -11.35
CA SER A 624 5.92 19.35 -12.21
C SER A 624 5.09 20.60 -12.47
N THR A 625 4.40 20.69 -13.61
CA THR A 625 3.34 21.68 -13.80
C THR A 625 2.18 21.53 -12.82
N ALA A 626 2.08 20.39 -12.12
CA ALA A 626 1.08 20.14 -11.08
C ALA A 626 1.11 21.14 -9.90
N VAL A 627 2.17 21.95 -9.75
CA VAL A 627 2.19 23.07 -8.80
C VAL A 627 1.29 24.23 -9.23
N LEU A 628 0.75 24.18 -10.45
CA LEU A 628 -0.14 25.17 -11.07
C LEU A 628 -1.56 24.63 -11.26
N ASP A 629 -1.87 23.42 -10.79
CA ASP A 629 -3.19 22.79 -10.89
C ASP A 629 -4.17 23.43 -9.88
N ASN A 630 -4.47 24.71 -10.10
CA ASN A 630 -5.33 25.55 -9.27
C ASN A 630 -6.15 26.48 -10.17
N GLU A 631 -7.44 26.66 -9.84
CA GLU A 631 -8.37 27.46 -10.64
C GLU A 631 -7.91 28.93 -10.80
N ASN A 632 -7.23 29.49 -9.81
CA ASN A 632 -6.69 30.86 -9.90
C ASN A 632 -5.65 30.98 -11.02
N PHE A 633 -4.80 29.96 -11.21
CA PHE A 633 -3.84 29.96 -12.31
C PHE A 633 -4.51 29.81 -13.67
N VAL A 634 -5.60 29.04 -13.75
CA VAL A 634 -6.41 28.94 -14.98
C VAL A 634 -7.00 30.30 -15.35
N ARG A 635 -7.64 30.99 -14.40
CA ARG A 635 -8.19 32.35 -14.62
C ARG A 635 -7.10 33.34 -15.01
N LYS A 636 -5.98 33.35 -14.27
CA LYS A 636 -4.83 34.22 -14.53
C LYS A 636 -4.25 33.97 -15.92
N SER A 637 -4.15 32.71 -16.33
CA SER A 637 -3.72 32.32 -17.68
C SER A 637 -4.66 32.92 -18.74
N ASP A 638 -5.98 32.76 -18.59
CA ASP A 638 -6.97 33.29 -19.54
C ASP A 638 -6.89 34.82 -19.66
N GLU A 639 -6.75 35.54 -18.54
CA GLU A 639 -6.58 36.99 -18.51
C GLU A 639 -5.31 37.45 -19.24
N LEU A 640 -4.19 36.72 -19.05
CA LEU A 640 -2.93 37.02 -19.72
C LEU A 640 -3.04 36.83 -21.24
N LEU A 641 -3.72 35.77 -21.70
CA LEU A 641 -3.96 35.52 -23.12
C LEU A 641 -4.86 36.60 -23.74
N GLN A 642 -5.92 37.01 -23.04
CA GLN A 642 -6.79 38.11 -23.49
C GLN A 642 -6.01 39.43 -23.59
N ALA A 643 -5.01 39.64 -22.73
CA ALA A 643 -4.10 40.77 -22.78
C ALA A 643 -2.96 40.62 -23.81
N GLY A 644 -2.92 39.54 -24.60
CA GLY A 644 -1.93 39.30 -25.65
C GLY A 644 -0.55 38.85 -25.13
N LYS A 645 -0.48 38.28 -23.92
CA LYS A 645 0.74 37.71 -23.33
C LYS A 645 0.83 36.20 -23.59
N THR A 646 1.99 35.60 -23.27
CA THR A 646 2.36 34.22 -23.65
C THR A 646 1.95 33.13 -22.65
N GLY A 647 1.45 33.49 -21.47
CA GLY A 647 1.02 32.54 -20.43
C GLY A 647 1.55 32.90 -19.04
N ILE A 648 1.40 31.99 -18.08
CA ILE A 648 1.97 32.09 -16.73
C ILE A 648 3.49 32.13 -16.83
N SER A 649 4.10 33.14 -16.21
CA SER A 649 5.55 33.34 -16.25
C SER A 649 6.30 32.28 -15.44
N GLU A 650 7.48 31.89 -15.92
CA GLU A 650 8.46 31.14 -15.12
C GLU A 650 8.91 31.88 -13.85
N SER A 651 8.75 33.20 -13.78
CA SER A 651 9.09 33.99 -12.59
C SER A 651 7.95 34.15 -11.58
N ASP A 652 6.83 33.45 -11.77
CA ASP A 652 5.69 33.47 -10.84
C ASP A 652 6.08 32.95 -9.44
N ASP A 653 5.51 33.55 -8.39
CA ASP A 653 5.84 33.28 -6.99
C ASP A 653 5.09 32.08 -6.39
N LEU A 654 4.18 31.48 -7.16
CA LEU A 654 3.33 30.35 -6.79
C LEU A 654 2.35 30.63 -5.64
N GLU A 655 2.10 31.88 -5.26
CA GLU A 655 1.23 32.19 -4.11
C GLU A 655 -0.24 31.82 -4.36
N ASP A 656 -0.69 31.82 -5.61
CA ASP A 656 -2.04 31.40 -6.00
C ASP A 656 -2.31 29.91 -5.68
N ALA A 657 -1.25 29.10 -5.52
CA ALA A 657 -1.32 27.69 -5.10
C ALA A 657 -0.88 27.46 -3.65
N ARG A 658 -0.86 28.51 -2.80
CA ARG A 658 -0.66 28.36 -1.34
C ARG A 658 -1.78 27.54 -0.70
N VAL A 659 -2.98 27.62 -1.26
CA VAL A 659 -4.17 26.86 -0.87
C VAL A 659 -4.89 26.39 -2.13
N GLY A 660 -5.68 25.32 -2.04
CA GLY A 660 -6.50 24.84 -3.15
C GLY A 660 -5.75 24.04 -4.22
N LEU A 661 -4.68 23.33 -3.84
CA LEU A 661 -4.15 22.23 -4.64
C LEU A 661 -4.81 20.95 -4.13
N ASP A 662 -5.49 20.19 -4.99
CA ASP A 662 -6.31 19.04 -4.56
C ASP A 662 -5.48 17.76 -4.33
N ALA A 663 -4.42 17.57 -5.12
CA ALA A 663 -3.59 16.37 -5.06
C ALA A 663 -2.34 16.57 -4.18
N GLY A 664 -2.08 15.61 -3.27
CA GLY A 664 -0.90 15.65 -2.41
C GLY A 664 0.43 15.72 -3.17
N TYR A 665 0.49 15.23 -4.41
CA TYR A 665 1.69 15.31 -5.24
C TYR A 665 1.99 16.76 -5.61
N GLY A 666 0.99 17.50 -6.10
CA GLY A 666 1.08 18.94 -6.41
C GLY A 666 1.47 19.74 -5.15
N GLN A 667 0.79 19.47 -4.03
CA GLN A 667 1.10 20.07 -2.72
C GLN A 667 2.57 19.86 -2.33
N SER A 668 3.08 18.61 -2.43
CA SER A 668 4.46 18.30 -2.07
C SER A 668 5.51 18.98 -2.97
N LYS A 669 5.23 19.11 -4.28
CA LYS A 669 6.11 19.81 -5.21
C LYS A 669 6.08 21.32 -4.98
N TRP A 670 4.91 21.88 -4.65
CA TRP A 670 4.78 23.28 -4.29
C TRP A 670 5.62 23.62 -3.05
N VAL A 671 5.52 22.83 -1.97
CA VAL A 671 6.32 23.06 -0.74
C VAL A 671 7.82 22.99 -1.06
N ALA A 672 8.26 21.97 -1.81
CA ALA A 672 9.65 21.84 -2.22
C ALA A 672 10.14 23.07 -3.01
N GLU A 673 9.34 23.55 -3.98
CA GLU A 673 9.67 24.76 -4.74
C GLU A 673 9.74 26.01 -3.87
N LYS A 674 8.83 26.19 -2.91
CA LYS A 674 8.89 27.34 -1.99
C LYS A 674 10.13 27.32 -1.12
N LEU A 675 10.56 26.16 -0.62
CA LEU A 675 11.83 26.02 0.10
C LEU A 675 13.03 26.37 -0.78
N ILE A 676 13.00 25.96 -2.05
CA ILE A 676 14.04 26.29 -3.03
C ILE A 676 14.05 27.79 -3.33
N MET A 677 12.90 28.44 -3.47
CA MET A 677 12.79 29.88 -3.65
C MET A 677 13.33 30.65 -2.44
N GLU A 678 13.07 30.18 -1.21
CA GLU A 678 13.69 30.74 0.00
C GLU A 678 15.21 30.52 0.03
N ALA A 679 15.69 29.36 -0.41
CA ALA A 679 17.13 29.12 -0.57
C ALA A 679 17.77 30.01 -1.66
N ALA A 680 17.06 30.27 -2.75
CA ALA A 680 17.49 31.16 -3.83
C ALA A 680 17.65 32.61 -3.34
N LYS A 681 16.75 33.10 -2.48
CA LYS A 681 16.90 34.41 -1.82
C LYS A 681 18.17 34.49 -0.98
N ARG A 682 18.66 33.35 -0.48
CA ARG A 682 19.91 33.21 0.31
C ARG A 682 21.16 32.93 -0.53
N GLY A 683 21.06 32.97 -1.87
CA GLY A 683 22.20 32.84 -2.78
C GLY A 683 22.33 31.50 -3.50
N LEU A 684 21.37 30.57 -3.35
CA LEU A 684 21.41 29.30 -4.07
C LEU A 684 21.40 29.54 -5.59
N SER A 685 22.32 28.87 -6.29
CA SER A 685 22.42 28.90 -7.75
C SER A 685 21.85 27.62 -8.33
N GLY A 686 21.00 27.73 -9.36
CA GLY A 686 20.33 26.54 -9.87
C GLY A 686 19.10 26.77 -10.74
N TRP A 687 18.40 25.67 -10.97
CA TRP A 687 17.21 25.58 -11.81
C TRP A 687 16.10 24.76 -11.15
N ILE A 688 14.86 25.22 -11.26
CA ILE A 688 13.69 24.36 -11.18
C ILE A 688 13.28 24.07 -12.62
N ILE A 689 13.11 22.79 -12.96
CA ILE A 689 12.56 22.37 -14.24
C ILE A 689 11.17 21.83 -13.96
N ARG A 690 10.13 22.47 -14.51
CA ARG A 690 8.72 22.08 -14.38
C ARG A 690 8.27 21.37 -15.66
N PRO A 691 8.45 20.04 -15.77
CA PRO A 691 7.92 19.30 -16.89
C PRO A 691 6.40 19.24 -16.86
N SER A 692 5.82 19.28 -18.06
CA SER A 692 4.43 18.88 -18.31
C SER A 692 4.29 17.35 -18.25
N TYR A 693 3.15 16.76 -18.68
CA TYR A 693 3.02 15.30 -18.74
C TYR A 693 4.16 14.69 -19.59
N ILE A 694 4.99 13.85 -18.98
CA ILE A 694 6.18 13.29 -19.59
C ILE A 694 5.79 12.03 -20.37
N LEU A 695 5.87 12.10 -21.69
CA LEU A 695 5.53 10.98 -22.58
C LEU A 695 6.80 10.23 -23.03
N GLY A 696 6.72 9.56 -24.18
CA GLY A 696 7.80 8.72 -24.68
C GLY A 696 9.03 9.50 -25.15
N HIS A 697 10.06 8.75 -25.49
CA HIS A 697 11.27 9.27 -26.11
C HIS A 697 11.05 9.55 -27.61
N THR A 698 11.48 10.71 -28.13
CA THR A 698 11.19 11.13 -29.52
C THR A 698 11.60 10.14 -30.62
N LYS A 699 12.70 9.41 -30.42
CA LYS A 699 13.23 8.42 -31.40
C LYS A 699 12.83 6.97 -31.12
N THR A 700 13.02 6.47 -29.90
CA THR A 700 12.79 5.06 -29.56
C THR A 700 11.33 4.77 -29.21
N ALA A 701 10.55 5.81 -28.93
CA ALA A 701 9.16 5.75 -28.47
C ALA A 701 8.91 4.97 -27.17
N VAL A 702 9.98 4.60 -26.45
CA VAL A 702 9.88 4.00 -25.12
C VAL A 702 9.10 4.96 -24.22
N THR A 703 8.00 4.48 -23.63
CA THR A 703 7.11 5.26 -22.77
C THR A 703 6.71 4.50 -21.51
N ASN A 704 6.15 5.20 -20.52
CA ASN A 704 5.64 4.61 -19.28
C ASN A 704 4.18 4.15 -19.47
N THR A 705 3.95 2.84 -19.41
CA THR A 705 2.60 2.24 -19.55
C THR A 705 1.69 2.47 -18.35
N ASP A 706 2.26 2.88 -17.20
CA ASP A 706 1.51 3.18 -15.98
C ASP A 706 1.07 4.66 -15.88
N ASP A 707 1.30 5.43 -16.95
CA ASP A 707 0.93 6.85 -17.03
C ASP A 707 -0.57 7.06 -17.32
N PHE A 708 -1.13 8.17 -16.80
CA PHE A 708 -2.53 8.56 -16.99
C PHE A 708 -2.91 8.63 -18.48
N ILE A 709 -2.06 9.22 -19.32
CA ILE A 709 -2.36 9.46 -20.74
C ILE A 709 -2.53 8.15 -21.50
N TRP A 710 -1.63 7.20 -21.30
CA TRP A 710 -1.70 5.90 -21.98
C TRP A 710 -2.80 5.00 -21.42
N ARG A 711 -3.12 5.11 -20.13
CA ARG A 711 -4.30 4.46 -19.53
C ARG A 711 -5.60 5.03 -20.09
N MET A 712 -5.68 6.35 -20.31
CA MET A 712 -6.81 7.02 -20.97
C MET A 712 -6.99 6.55 -22.42
N VAL A 713 -5.91 6.51 -23.19
CA VAL A 713 -5.92 6.00 -24.58
C VAL A 713 -6.41 4.55 -24.62
N LYS A 714 -5.86 3.67 -23.76
CA LYS A 714 -6.25 2.26 -23.69
C LYS A 714 -7.69 2.08 -23.20
N GLY A 715 -8.12 2.83 -22.20
CA GLY A 715 -9.49 2.76 -21.67
C GLY A 715 -10.53 3.18 -22.70
N CYS A 716 -10.25 4.23 -23.48
CA CYS A 716 -11.10 4.64 -24.60
C CYS A 716 -11.15 3.56 -25.71
N LEU A 717 -10.00 2.93 -26.00
CA LEU A 717 -9.95 1.84 -26.97
C LEU A 717 -10.79 0.63 -26.51
N GLN A 718 -10.69 0.23 -25.23
CA GLN A 718 -11.51 -0.85 -24.65
C GLN A 718 -13.01 -0.54 -24.69
N LEU A 719 -13.38 0.73 -24.52
CA LEU A 719 -14.77 1.19 -24.58
C LEU A 719 -15.29 1.32 -26.02
N GLY A 720 -14.41 1.44 -27.02
CA GLY A 720 -14.76 1.79 -28.39
C GLY A 720 -15.25 3.24 -28.56
N LEU A 721 -15.04 4.08 -27.54
CA LEU A 721 -15.53 5.46 -27.48
C LEU A 721 -14.42 6.40 -26.98
N ILE A 722 -14.33 7.58 -27.59
CA ILE A 722 -13.47 8.69 -27.13
C ILE A 722 -14.37 9.88 -26.73
N PRO A 723 -14.11 10.55 -25.59
CA PRO A 723 -14.86 11.75 -25.20
C PRO A 723 -14.44 12.95 -26.03
N ASP A 724 -15.39 13.84 -26.34
CA ASP A 724 -15.12 15.15 -26.94
C ASP A 724 -14.60 16.12 -25.87
N ILE A 725 -13.29 16.37 -25.87
CA ILE A 725 -12.61 17.28 -24.93
C ILE A 725 -11.67 18.19 -25.74
N ASN A 726 -11.98 19.49 -25.76
CA ASN A 726 -11.24 20.49 -26.54
C ASN A 726 -10.09 21.16 -25.78
N ASN A 727 -9.86 20.79 -24.52
CA ASN A 727 -8.77 21.32 -23.71
C ASN A 727 -7.41 20.97 -24.32
N THR A 728 -6.48 21.91 -24.19
CA THR A 728 -5.07 21.68 -24.47
C THR A 728 -4.51 20.72 -23.42
N LEU A 729 -3.63 19.84 -23.88
CA LEU A 729 -2.94 18.86 -23.07
C LEU A 729 -1.45 19.18 -23.08
N ASN A 730 -0.95 19.59 -21.92
CA ASN A 730 0.46 19.91 -21.74
C ASN A 730 1.26 18.62 -21.66
N MET A 731 1.92 18.25 -22.75
CA MET A 731 2.75 17.05 -22.84
C MET A 731 4.13 17.37 -23.41
N CYS A 732 5.15 16.64 -22.96
CA CYS A 732 6.53 16.83 -23.40
C CYS A 732 7.25 15.48 -23.54
N PRO A 733 8.18 15.34 -24.51
CA PRO A 733 9.01 14.14 -24.62
C PRO A 733 10.00 14.00 -23.46
N VAL A 734 10.23 12.76 -23.00
CA VAL A 734 11.12 12.50 -21.85
C VAL A 734 12.57 12.88 -22.12
N ASP A 735 13.05 12.70 -23.34
CA ASP A 735 14.40 13.06 -23.76
C ASP A 735 14.62 14.56 -23.77
N HIS A 736 13.58 15.36 -24.00
CA HIS A 736 13.69 16.81 -23.91
C HIS A 736 13.76 17.30 -22.46
N VAL A 737 13.00 16.69 -21.54
CA VAL A 737 13.12 16.99 -20.10
C VAL A 737 14.51 16.58 -19.58
N ALA A 738 14.99 15.39 -19.98
CA ALA A 738 16.32 14.92 -19.63
C ALA A 738 17.43 15.84 -20.14
N LEU A 739 17.28 16.31 -21.38
CA LEU A 739 18.18 17.28 -22.01
C LEU A 739 18.33 18.57 -21.19
N LEU A 740 17.21 19.19 -20.83
CA LEU A 740 17.22 20.44 -20.05
C LEU A 740 17.82 20.22 -18.66
N ALA A 741 17.54 19.08 -18.03
CA ALA A 741 18.13 18.70 -16.74
C ALA A 741 19.64 18.49 -16.83
N SER A 742 20.16 17.96 -17.93
CA SER A 742 21.60 17.83 -18.13
C SER A 742 22.27 19.17 -18.42
N ILE A 743 21.71 19.98 -19.32
CA ILE A 743 22.28 21.29 -19.69
C ILE A 743 22.24 22.25 -18.51
N SER A 744 21.21 22.17 -17.64
CA SER A 744 21.14 22.98 -16.43
C SER A 744 22.36 22.82 -15.54
N THR A 745 23.00 21.63 -15.51
CA THR A 745 24.23 21.38 -14.75
C THR A 745 25.45 22.15 -15.23
N GLN A 746 25.40 22.71 -16.45
CA GLN A 746 26.51 23.41 -17.10
C GLN A 746 26.20 24.89 -17.38
N SER A 747 24.93 25.31 -17.24
CA SER A 747 24.47 26.64 -17.67
C SER A 747 24.69 27.75 -16.63
N ALA A 748 25.48 27.50 -15.60
CA ALA A 748 25.71 28.45 -14.51
C ALA A 748 26.55 29.66 -14.96
N SER A 749 26.00 30.87 -14.80
CA SER A 749 26.80 32.09 -14.72
C SER A 749 27.23 32.33 -13.27
N PRO A 750 28.45 32.79 -12.97
CA PRO A 750 28.93 33.06 -11.60
C PRO A 750 28.05 34.01 -10.78
N ASN A 751 27.15 34.77 -11.44
CA ASN A 751 26.20 35.70 -10.83
C ASN A 751 24.72 35.35 -11.14
N GLY A 752 24.45 34.16 -11.67
CA GLY A 752 23.11 33.76 -12.11
C GLY A 752 22.19 33.51 -10.91
N ARG A 753 21.13 34.31 -10.78
CA ARG A 753 20.02 34.00 -9.87
C ARG A 753 19.39 32.66 -10.25
N PHE A 754 18.84 31.95 -9.26
CA PHE A 754 18.06 30.74 -9.46
C PHE A 754 16.92 30.98 -10.48
N LYS A 755 16.73 30.06 -11.43
CA LYS A 755 15.74 30.19 -12.51
C LYS A 755 14.73 29.04 -12.49
N VAL A 756 13.60 29.27 -13.13
CA VAL A 756 12.59 28.24 -13.39
C VAL A 756 12.47 28.07 -14.90
N ALA A 757 12.33 26.83 -15.36
CA ALA A 757 12.11 26.47 -16.75
C ALA A 757 10.81 25.65 -16.85
N HIS A 758 9.81 26.14 -17.59
CA HIS A 758 8.60 25.38 -17.91
C HIS A 758 8.86 24.53 -19.15
N VAL A 759 8.80 23.20 -19.03
CA VAL A 759 8.96 22.32 -20.20
C VAL A 759 7.59 22.08 -20.81
N SER A 760 7.20 22.99 -21.69
CA SER A 760 5.94 22.94 -22.44
C SER A 760 6.18 22.50 -23.89
N GLY A 761 5.21 21.80 -24.48
CA GLY A 761 5.29 21.32 -25.85
C GLY A 761 4.66 22.29 -26.85
N HIS A 762 5.36 22.56 -27.96
CA HIS A 762 4.85 23.36 -29.08
C HIS A 762 4.88 22.55 -30.40
N PRO A 763 3.75 22.37 -31.11
CA PRO A 763 2.40 22.83 -30.77
C PRO A 763 1.78 22.03 -29.60
N ARG A 764 0.83 22.65 -28.90
CA ARG A 764 0.02 21.98 -27.88
C ARG A 764 -1.09 21.16 -28.53
N MET A 765 -1.11 19.87 -28.21
CA MET A 765 -2.13 18.94 -28.67
C MET A 765 -3.36 19.03 -27.75
N ARG A 766 -4.57 18.87 -28.28
CA ARG A 766 -5.79 18.73 -27.47
C ARG A 766 -6.05 17.26 -27.14
N PHE A 767 -6.89 17.00 -26.14
CA PHE A 767 -7.40 15.64 -25.89
C PHE A 767 -8.04 15.02 -27.14
N ASN A 768 -8.83 15.82 -27.87
CA ASN A 768 -9.43 15.42 -29.14
C ASN A 768 -8.43 15.01 -30.21
N ASP A 769 -7.25 15.63 -30.25
CA ASP A 769 -6.20 15.31 -31.21
C ASP A 769 -5.49 14.01 -30.81
N LEU A 770 -5.13 13.87 -29.51
CA LEU A 770 -4.49 12.67 -28.97
C LEU A 770 -5.38 11.43 -29.13
N LEU A 771 -6.63 11.51 -28.67
CA LEU A 771 -7.57 10.40 -28.72
C LEU A 771 -8.09 10.16 -30.14
N GLY A 772 -8.18 11.22 -30.96
CA GLY A 772 -8.49 11.14 -32.39
C GLY A 772 -7.41 10.39 -33.19
N ALA A 773 -6.16 10.39 -32.74
CA ALA A 773 -5.09 9.61 -33.36
C ALA A 773 -5.42 8.11 -33.44
N LEU A 774 -6.21 7.56 -32.51
CA LEU A 774 -6.70 6.19 -32.59
C LEU A 774 -7.48 5.94 -33.90
N GLN A 775 -8.37 6.86 -34.28
CA GLN A 775 -9.10 6.77 -35.55
C GLN A 775 -8.16 6.95 -36.74
N THR A 776 -7.21 7.89 -36.66
CA THR A 776 -6.20 8.13 -37.71
C THR A 776 -5.40 6.86 -38.03
N TYR A 777 -5.01 6.10 -37.01
CA TYR A 777 -4.26 4.84 -37.15
C TYR A 777 -5.14 3.58 -37.20
N GLY A 778 -6.45 3.73 -37.47
CA GLY A 778 -7.33 2.63 -37.87
C GLY A 778 -7.99 1.83 -36.75
N TYR A 779 -8.02 2.35 -35.53
CA TYR A 779 -8.83 1.77 -34.45
C TYR A 779 -10.32 2.14 -34.57
N PRO A 780 -11.23 1.21 -34.29
CA PRO A 780 -12.67 1.41 -34.43
C PRO A 780 -13.27 2.13 -33.20
N VAL A 781 -12.89 3.39 -32.98
CA VAL A 781 -13.45 4.23 -31.90
C VAL A 781 -14.36 5.32 -32.46
N ASN A 782 -15.38 5.72 -31.69
CA ASN A 782 -16.28 6.83 -32.06
C ASN A 782 -16.20 7.97 -31.04
N ARG A 783 -16.19 9.22 -31.53
CA ARG A 783 -16.27 10.39 -30.65
C ARG A 783 -17.69 10.62 -30.18
N VAL A 784 -17.86 10.88 -28.89
CA VAL A 784 -19.14 11.18 -28.24
C VAL A 784 -18.97 12.28 -27.20
N GLU A 785 -20.07 12.92 -26.81
CA GLU A 785 -20.06 13.90 -25.71
C GLU A 785 -19.50 13.29 -24.42
N TYR A 786 -18.78 14.09 -23.62
CA TYR A 786 -18.15 13.61 -22.38
C TYR A 786 -19.15 12.92 -21.44
N VAL A 787 -20.34 13.48 -21.25
CA VAL A 787 -21.37 12.89 -20.39
C VAL A 787 -21.78 11.50 -20.88
N GLN A 788 -21.92 11.32 -22.20
CA GLN A 788 -22.24 10.03 -22.79
C GLN A 788 -21.09 9.03 -22.62
N TRP A 789 -19.84 9.48 -22.84
CA TRP A 789 -18.65 8.67 -22.62
C TRP A 789 -18.54 8.23 -21.15
N ARG A 790 -18.72 9.16 -20.21
CA ARG A 790 -18.69 8.96 -18.76
C ARG A 790 -19.69 7.89 -18.33
N THR A 791 -20.96 8.04 -18.73
CA THR A 791 -21.99 7.04 -18.43
C THR A 791 -21.67 5.67 -19.01
N ARG A 792 -21.10 5.62 -20.23
CA ARG A 792 -20.71 4.34 -20.85
C ARG A 792 -19.52 3.70 -20.13
N LEU A 793 -18.55 4.48 -19.70
CA LEU A 793 -17.41 3.99 -18.91
C LEU A 793 -17.90 3.44 -17.56
N GLU A 794 -18.78 4.16 -16.87
CA GLU A 794 -19.39 3.72 -15.61
C GLU A 794 -20.13 2.38 -15.78
N GLN A 795 -20.99 2.27 -16.81
CA GLN A 795 -21.68 1.03 -17.14
C GLN A 795 -20.71 -0.12 -17.46
N HIS A 796 -19.74 0.14 -18.32
CA HIS A 796 -18.75 -0.87 -18.73
C HIS A 796 -17.96 -1.41 -17.54
N VAL A 797 -17.55 -0.53 -16.61
CA VAL A 797 -16.86 -0.92 -15.39
C VAL A 797 -17.75 -1.76 -14.47
N LEU A 798 -19.02 -1.39 -14.32
CA LEU A 798 -19.98 -2.15 -13.52
C LEU A 798 -20.26 -3.54 -14.11
N GLU A 799 -20.26 -3.67 -15.45
CA GLU A 799 -20.56 -4.91 -16.17
C GLU A 799 -19.37 -5.87 -16.26
N THR A 800 -18.19 -5.35 -16.61
CA THR A 800 -17.01 -6.18 -16.96
C THR A 800 -16.00 -6.32 -15.82
N GLN A 801 -16.03 -5.40 -14.85
CA GLN A 801 -15.02 -5.27 -13.80
C GLN A 801 -13.57 -5.12 -14.31
N ASP A 802 -13.37 -4.73 -15.56
CA ASP A 802 -12.06 -4.57 -16.18
C ASP A 802 -12.03 -3.34 -17.10
N ASN A 803 -11.10 -2.41 -16.86
CA ASN A 803 -10.76 -1.32 -17.77
C ASN A 803 -9.42 -0.69 -17.34
N ALA A 804 -8.62 -0.19 -18.30
CA ALA A 804 -7.35 0.47 -18.01
C ALA A 804 -7.48 1.73 -17.14
N LEU A 805 -8.65 2.38 -17.17
CA LEU A 805 -9.01 3.55 -16.35
C LEU A 805 -9.55 3.18 -14.96
N PHE A 806 -9.74 1.90 -14.65
CA PHE A 806 -10.32 1.47 -13.38
C PHE A 806 -9.61 2.02 -12.13
N PRO A 807 -8.27 2.13 -12.06
CA PRO A 807 -7.58 2.77 -10.92
C PRO A 807 -7.76 4.29 -10.84
N LEU A 808 -8.30 4.91 -11.89
CA LEU A 808 -8.37 6.35 -12.12
C LEU A 808 -9.81 6.85 -12.25
N LEU A 809 -10.81 6.03 -11.91
CA LEU A 809 -12.22 6.39 -12.09
C LEU A 809 -12.60 7.67 -11.34
N HIS A 810 -12.07 7.87 -10.13
CA HIS A 810 -12.25 9.11 -9.38
C HIS A 810 -11.78 10.36 -10.15
N PHE A 811 -10.77 10.21 -11.00
CA PHE A 811 -10.23 11.30 -11.81
C PHE A 811 -11.02 11.50 -13.10
N VAL A 812 -11.48 10.41 -13.75
CA VAL A 812 -12.11 10.49 -15.09
C VAL A 812 -13.64 10.52 -15.11
N LEU A 813 -14.31 10.24 -14.00
CA LEU A 813 -15.78 10.19 -13.91
C LEU A 813 -16.41 11.35 -13.11
N ASP A 814 -15.61 12.32 -12.66
CA ASP A 814 -16.12 13.59 -12.13
C ASP A 814 -16.36 14.57 -13.29
N ASP A 815 -15.67 15.70 -13.32
CA ASP A 815 -15.69 16.66 -14.42
C ASP A 815 -14.31 16.73 -15.07
N LEU A 816 -13.99 15.71 -15.87
CA LEU A 816 -12.73 15.63 -16.60
C LEU A 816 -12.51 16.86 -17.53
N PRO A 817 -13.52 17.36 -18.27
CA PRO A 817 -13.38 18.61 -19.02
C PRO A 817 -13.00 19.82 -18.17
N THR A 818 -13.54 20.01 -16.98
CA THR A 818 -13.13 21.17 -16.17
C THR A 818 -11.77 20.95 -15.51
N SER A 819 -11.56 19.77 -14.91
CA SER A 819 -10.34 19.43 -14.16
C SER A 819 -9.08 19.27 -15.03
N THR A 820 -9.22 19.05 -16.34
CA THR A 820 -8.07 18.92 -17.26
C THR A 820 -7.73 20.21 -18.00
N LYS A 821 -8.36 21.35 -17.65
CA LYS A 821 -8.04 22.63 -18.29
C LYS A 821 -6.62 23.06 -17.92
N ALA A 822 -5.70 22.88 -18.86
CA ALA A 822 -4.30 23.22 -18.66
C ALA A 822 -4.06 24.73 -18.77
N VAL A 823 -3.15 25.24 -17.94
CA VAL A 823 -2.69 26.64 -18.01
C VAL A 823 -1.77 26.85 -19.22
N GLU A 824 -1.86 28.02 -19.85
CA GLU A 824 -0.84 28.48 -20.81
C GLU A 824 0.41 28.91 -20.06
N LEU A 825 1.57 28.50 -20.57
CA LEU A 825 2.87 28.63 -19.89
C LEU A 825 3.83 29.39 -20.81
N ASP A 826 4.50 30.39 -20.25
CA ASP A 826 5.65 31.03 -20.88
C ASP A 826 6.89 30.17 -20.62
N ASP A 827 7.50 29.60 -21.68
CA ASP A 827 8.66 28.71 -21.60
C ASP A 827 9.98 29.39 -22.05
N SER A 828 10.04 30.72 -21.94
CA SER A 828 11.17 31.53 -22.42
C SER A 828 12.53 31.10 -21.83
N ASN A 829 12.61 30.77 -20.54
CA ASN A 829 13.83 30.28 -19.91
C ASN A 829 14.16 28.85 -20.33
N ALA A 830 13.16 27.98 -20.52
CA ALA A 830 13.40 26.63 -21.05
C ALA A 830 14.00 26.68 -22.46
N GLN A 831 13.47 27.54 -23.33
CA GLN A 831 14.01 27.78 -24.67
C GLN A 831 15.42 28.36 -24.61
N ALA A 832 15.67 29.37 -23.76
CA ALA A 832 17.00 29.95 -23.58
C ALA A 832 18.01 28.93 -23.04
N LEU A 833 17.58 28.03 -22.14
CA LEU A 833 18.41 26.97 -21.60
C LEU A 833 18.80 25.96 -22.69
N ALA A 834 17.84 25.50 -23.51
CA ALA A 834 18.13 24.63 -24.64
C ALA A 834 19.13 25.27 -25.63
N GLN A 835 18.89 26.54 -26.00
CA GLN A 835 19.78 27.29 -26.90
C GLN A 835 21.18 27.46 -26.33
N SER A 836 21.32 27.65 -25.01
CA SER A 836 22.62 27.76 -24.35
C SER A 836 23.46 26.47 -24.46
N GLY A 837 22.80 25.31 -24.59
CA GLY A 837 23.43 24.03 -24.85
C GLY A 837 23.64 23.71 -26.33
N GLY A 838 23.30 24.63 -27.24
CA GLY A 838 23.38 24.43 -28.70
C GLY A 838 22.27 23.55 -29.27
N GLU A 839 21.17 23.39 -28.56
CA GLU A 839 20.07 22.50 -28.92
C GLU A 839 18.88 23.27 -29.50
N ALA A 840 18.01 22.56 -30.23
CA ALA A 840 16.79 23.13 -30.75
C ALA A 840 15.83 23.54 -29.62
N ALA A 841 14.96 24.51 -29.91
CA ALA A 841 13.88 24.90 -29.00
C ALA A 841 12.96 23.72 -28.67
N THR A 842 12.26 23.84 -27.53
CA THR A 842 11.21 22.94 -27.06
C THR A 842 10.25 22.58 -28.19
N SER A 843 10.20 21.29 -28.57
CA SER A 843 9.20 20.76 -29.51
C SER A 843 8.18 19.91 -28.77
N GLY A 844 6.90 20.11 -29.05
CA GLY A 844 5.80 19.33 -28.49
C GLY A 844 5.69 17.94 -29.11
N VAL A 845 4.70 17.19 -28.64
CA VAL A 845 4.37 15.87 -29.18
C VAL A 845 3.43 16.04 -30.37
N SER A 846 3.90 15.66 -31.56
CA SER A 846 3.11 15.69 -32.79
C SER A 846 2.25 14.44 -32.96
N GLU A 847 1.26 14.47 -33.86
CA GLU A 847 0.45 13.29 -34.22
C GLU A 847 1.31 12.12 -34.76
N GLU A 848 2.39 12.45 -35.48
CA GLU A 848 3.35 11.46 -35.96
C GLU A 848 4.07 10.77 -34.80
N LEU A 849 4.46 11.55 -33.78
CA LEU A 849 5.10 11.03 -32.59
C LEU A 849 4.14 10.19 -31.74
N VAL A 850 2.85 10.58 -31.66
CA VAL A 850 1.80 9.74 -31.06
C VAL A 850 1.70 8.39 -31.80
N GLY A 851 1.75 8.39 -33.14
CA GLY A 851 1.79 7.16 -33.92
C GLY A 851 2.98 6.27 -33.58
N LEU A 852 4.16 6.86 -33.40
CA LEU A 852 5.36 6.13 -32.99
C LEU A 852 5.20 5.53 -31.57
N TYR A 853 4.60 6.27 -30.64
CA TYR A 853 4.28 5.76 -29.30
C TYR A 853 3.27 4.60 -29.34
N ILE A 854 2.21 4.70 -30.14
CA ILE A 854 1.25 3.60 -30.35
C ILE A 854 1.97 2.37 -30.89
N ALA A 855 2.83 2.52 -31.89
CA ALA A 855 3.63 1.41 -32.42
C ALA A 855 4.47 0.74 -31.33
N TRP A 856 5.06 1.53 -30.42
CA TRP A 856 5.84 0.99 -29.30
C TRP A 856 4.95 0.29 -28.27
N LEU A 857 3.79 0.85 -27.92
CA LEU A 857 2.84 0.25 -26.99
C LEU A 857 2.29 -1.09 -27.50
N ILE A 858 2.10 -1.24 -28.82
CA ILE A 858 1.77 -2.53 -29.44
C ILE A 858 2.94 -3.50 -29.31
N ARG A 859 4.16 -3.08 -29.65
CA ARG A 859 5.36 -3.92 -29.52
C ARG A 859 5.60 -4.36 -28.08
N ALA A 860 5.26 -3.52 -27.11
CA ALA A 860 5.38 -3.80 -25.69
C ALA A 860 4.22 -4.65 -25.11
N GLY A 861 3.23 -5.01 -25.92
CA GLY A 861 2.07 -5.82 -25.50
C GLY A 861 1.05 -5.06 -24.65
N PHE A 862 1.11 -3.72 -24.60
CA PHE A 862 0.18 -2.91 -23.81
C PHE A 862 -1.14 -2.67 -24.55
N MET A 863 -1.10 -2.55 -25.89
CA MET A 863 -2.24 -2.35 -26.78
C MET A 863 -2.23 -3.39 -27.91
N GLU A 864 -3.40 -3.74 -28.42
CA GLU A 864 -3.53 -4.59 -29.60
C GLU A 864 -3.29 -3.78 -30.88
N ALA A 865 -2.87 -4.45 -31.96
CA ALA A 865 -2.78 -3.83 -33.28
C ALA A 865 -4.19 -3.50 -33.82
N PRO A 866 -4.33 -2.44 -34.63
CA PRO A 866 -5.62 -2.08 -35.20
C PRO A 866 -6.19 -3.22 -36.07
N PRO A 867 -7.48 -3.58 -35.92
CA PRO A 867 -8.08 -4.79 -36.51
C PRO A 867 -8.27 -4.72 -38.04
N SER A 868 -8.06 -3.55 -38.67
CA SER A 868 -8.11 -3.41 -40.13
C SER A 868 -7.11 -2.35 -40.63
N GLY A 869 -6.53 -2.54 -41.81
CA GLY A 869 -5.65 -1.54 -42.47
C GLY A 869 -6.37 -0.31 -43.03
N LYS A 870 -7.51 0.08 -42.43
CA LYS A 870 -8.24 1.30 -42.79
C LYS A 870 -7.76 2.43 -41.89
N GLY A 871 -6.86 3.26 -42.38
CA GLY A 871 -6.23 4.34 -41.63
C GLY A 871 -4.85 4.67 -42.21
N LYS A 872 -4.13 5.58 -41.58
CA LYS A 872 -2.71 5.82 -41.85
C LYS A 872 -1.90 4.68 -41.24
N ASP A 873 -0.87 4.21 -41.94
CA ASP A 873 0.05 3.20 -41.41
C ASP A 873 0.80 3.74 -40.17
N LEU A 874 0.99 2.87 -39.18
CA LEU A 874 1.79 3.19 -38.00
C LEU A 874 3.27 3.36 -38.40
N PRO A 875 3.98 4.37 -37.84
CA PRO A 875 5.41 4.54 -38.06
C PRO A 875 6.22 3.30 -37.67
N VAL A 876 7.29 3.04 -38.42
CA VAL A 876 8.20 1.91 -38.15
C VAL A 876 9.21 2.30 -37.07
N LEU A 877 9.18 1.59 -35.94
CA LEU A 877 10.16 1.77 -34.87
C LEU A 877 11.55 1.31 -35.28
N GLN A 878 12.55 2.16 -35.06
CA GLN A 878 13.96 1.82 -35.25
C GLN A 878 14.53 1.26 -33.93
N GLY A 879 15.05 0.02 -33.94
CA GLY A 879 15.70 -0.60 -32.76
C GLY A 879 14.78 -1.43 -31.83
N GLY A 880 15.37 -2.03 -30.78
CA GLY A 880 14.85 -3.25 -30.13
C GLY A 880 14.82 -3.27 -28.60
N VAL A 881 14.00 -2.41 -27.98
CA VAL A 881 13.56 -2.64 -26.58
C VAL A 881 12.04 -2.70 -26.53
N SER A 882 11.52 -3.86 -26.13
CA SER A 882 10.10 -4.22 -26.14
C SER A 882 9.53 -4.48 -24.74
N ARG A 883 10.28 -4.20 -23.68
CA ARG A 883 9.84 -4.46 -22.31
C ARG A 883 9.04 -3.29 -21.79
N ALA A 884 7.74 -3.48 -21.55
CA ALA A 884 6.94 -2.55 -20.76
C ALA A 884 7.48 -2.57 -19.32
N ILE A 885 8.00 -1.44 -18.83
CA ILE A 885 8.44 -1.30 -17.43
C ILE A 885 7.42 -0.44 -16.71
N GLY A 886 6.50 -1.10 -15.99
CA GLY A 886 5.63 -0.46 -15.00
C GLY A 886 6.33 -0.35 -13.63
N ARG A 887 5.70 0.32 -12.66
CA ARG A 887 6.23 0.56 -11.30
C ARG A 887 6.60 -0.70 -10.50
N THR A 888 6.25 -1.89 -10.97
CA THR A 888 6.40 -3.16 -10.25
C THR A 888 7.82 -3.69 -10.12
N THR A 889 8.83 -3.09 -10.77
CA THR A 889 10.25 -3.48 -10.57
C THR A 889 10.98 -2.65 -9.52
N ALA A 890 10.38 -1.60 -8.95
CA ALA A 890 11.08 -0.61 -8.13
C ALA A 890 10.90 -0.72 -6.61
N GLY A 891 10.17 -1.72 -6.12
CA GLY A 891 9.80 -1.86 -4.70
C GLY A 891 9.85 -3.29 -4.13
N GLN A 892 10.43 -4.26 -4.84
CA GLN A 892 10.69 -5.60 -4.31
C GLN A 892 12.19 -5.86 -4.30
N ALA A 893 12.89 -5.36 -3.29
CA ALA A 893 14.17 -5.90 -2.82
C ALA A 893 14.46 -5.44 -1.39
#